data_AF-A0A423JJ37-F1
#
_entry.id   AF-A0A423JJ37-F1
#
_cell.length_a   1.000
_cell.length_b   1.000
_cell.length_c   1.000
_cell.angle_alpha   90.00
_cell.angle_beta   90.00
_cell.angle_gamma   90.00
#
_symmetry.space_group_name_H-M   'P 1'
#
loop_
_entity.id
_entity.type
_entity.pdbx_description
1 polymer ?
#
loop_
_entity_poly.entity_id
_entity_poly.type
_entity_poly.pdbx_seq_one_letter_code
_entity_poly.pdbx_strand_id
1 'polypeptide(L)'
;MTNHALWDDALKDATPEQLQEYAVQAPQLLTGVSVAGSDNVVRDTGLLLTKKQVIDLRKYEAAGLALPHTLKDVIDYLRFGVGQDGGAGLKPEDFLSTFQNTRNHARRWSPLREKIMMTGTDLKSFARSMINYGEGIEEVVAEVKASDLIERRNIKTLEELRQLEMEMGDKFPGIELEEDTLSSLGYYLDRIFERIKNNLGEVADIKKELDTFGYDLREHVLPGIKRRVDQIDGNTLPADIKHLKDIIDQRALEIDIKNTEYKAAVQEALKAAAGMNIVGLAMAIYMGVEAENIRAQRNRLYAEQEQDVQILDAKNQTLGSLARVKHDLQSAMIVAVDADVATQNLMYVWNTMFHAVRDSFEAIGGIDNALSLNIFVRQFREVVAPWREIEKTSDKLLQVFKDADEEYDRNYSSSTRAMNVTPINSRSLSATMHSRTLGIQASAGYPPVDKALLATSNQQMRDDRNDAGVWCTKLNYLPHLYDRFNRLVLNVGTASMNLQEAAQDSQYTLEKNIGRLGRLEADLRDELNGDNDVELIAELEHERTRLLDAAVQSVREPGSTVRDCLKDICDAFDQRLTRAYLVDFEREAREATAEIEALRAKLVIIQDQRQVVIDAVKAIEKAGLDELAKGIVLTIEKLKELGLAPPEIQLVMFAIEQLKKTMEDIGKGIRFLDMVRESDKLQEKIEALSKQIDLESSIISTSAGKTKYIHAIHAIEDQRKVYASEYAKAATAFEQFVKAMGAEQFADSAARSLGFTQEARQFLEFLAPVARP
;
A
#
# COMPACT_ATOMS: atom_id res chain seq x y z
N MET A 1 25.93 7.92 -13.24
CA MET A 1 25.12 8.70 -12.27
C MET A 1 24.74 7.75 -11.15
N THR A 2 25.06 8.07 -9.91
CA THR A 2 24.76 7.24 -8.73
C THR A 2 23.27 7.34 -8.40
N ASN A 3 22.59 6.19 -8.30
CA ASN A 3 21.12 6.08 -8.08
C ASN A 3 20.58 6.79 -6.83
N HIS A 4 21.44 7.28 -5.93
CA HIS A 4 21.03 8.09 -4.78
C HIS A 4 20.26 9.36 -5.21
N ALA A 5 20.60 9.93 -6.37
CA ALA A 5 20.01 11.17 -6.86
C ALA A 5 18.52 11.06 -7.29
N LEU A 6 17.97 9.84 -7.42
CA LEU A 6 16.58 9.66 -7.88
C LEU A 6 15.54 10.10 -6.85
N TRP A 7 15.85 9.96 -5.56
CA TRP A 7 14.92 10.25 -4.46
C TRP A 7 15.31 11.52 -3.69
N ASP A 8 16.57 11.94 -3.78
CA ASP A 8 17.11 13.14 -3.13
C ASP A 8 16.36 14.43 -3.56
N ASP A 9 15.89 14.51 -4.81
CA ASP A 9 15.13 15.68 -5.30
C ASP A 9 13.64 15.63 -4.88
N ALA A 10 13.04 14.45 -4.73
CA ALA A 10 11.63 14.30 -4.34
C ALA A 10 11.39 14.57 -2.84
N LEU A 11 12.41 14.28 -2.01
CA LEU A 11 12.41 14.35 -0.55
C LEU A 11 13.36 15.41 0.03
N LYS A 12 13.81 16.35 -0.82
CA LYS A 12 14.64 17.48 -0.41
C LYS A 12 14.02 18.15 0.83
N ASP A 13 14.79 18.21 1.91
CA ASP A 13 14.45 18.73 3.26
C ASP A 13 13.91 17.73 4.31
N ALA A 14 13.77 16.44 4.03
CA ALA A 14 13.41 15.43 5.05
C ALA A 14 14.65 14.85 5.77
N THR A 15 14.71 14.93 7.12
CA THR A 15 15.82 14.33 7.88
C THR A 15 15.71 12.79 7.96
N PRO A 16 16.81 12.05 8.17
CA PRO A 16 16.76 10.59 8.39
C PRO A 16 15.83 10.19 9.54
N GLU A 17 15.80 10.99 10.62
CA GLU A 17 14.90 10.78 11.76
C GLU A 17 13.44 11.06 11.37
N GLN A 18 13.16 12.11 10.60
CA GLN A 18 11.81 12.41 10.08
C GLN A 18 11.32 11.32 9.11
N LEU A 19 12.19 10.77 8.26
CA LEU A 19 11.85 9.68 7.35
C LEU A 19 11.55 8.37 8.07
N GLN A 20 12.27 8.09 9.17
CA GLN A 20 12.02 6.91 9.99
C GLN A 20 10.78 7.09 10.87
N GLU A 21 10.55 8.30 11.38
CA GLU A 21 9.33 8.69 12.09
C GLU A 21 8.10 8.66 11.15
N TYR A 22 8.20 9.16 9.92
CA TYR A 22 7.17 9.04 8.88
C TYR A 22 6.99 7.60 8.37
N ALA A 23 8.01 6.76 8.35
CA ALA A 23 7.86 5.35 7.97
C ALA A 23 7.12 4.54 9.05
N VAL A 24 7.33 4.87 10.33
CA VAL A 24 6.59 4.30 11.47
C VAL A 24 5.18 4.92 11.58
N GLN A 25 5.03 6.19 11.22
CA GLN A 25 3.76 6.92 11.24
C GLN A 25 2.98 6.84 9.92
N ALA A 26 3.50 6.30 8.82
CA ALA A 26 2.77 6.21 7.55
C ALA A 26 1.43 5.46 7.71
N PRO A 27 1.35 4.34 8.47
CA PRO A 27 0.07 3.72 8.84
C PRO A 27 -0.84 4.64 9.67
N GLN A 28 -0.27 5.54 10.48
CA GLN A 28 -0.98 6.50 11.33
C GLN A 28 -1.36 7.80 10.59
N LEU A 29 -0.62 8.21 9.56
CA LEU A 29 -0.92 9.30 8.64
C LEU A 29 -2.14 8.94 7.78
N LEU A 30 -2.31 7.66 7.43
CA LEU A 30 -3.53 7.14 6.80
C LEU A 30 -4.77 7.34 7.70
N THR A 31 -4.62 7.31 9.04
CA THR A 31 -5.70 7.63 9.98
C THR A 31 -5.85 9.13 10.30
N GLY A 32 -4.76 9.91 10.24
CA GLY A 32 -4.73 11.32 10.64
C GLY A 32 -5.03 12.32 9.53
N VAL A 33 -4.75 12.00 8.27
CA VAL A 33 -4.94 12.94 7.14
C VAL A 33 -6.41 13.07 6.72
N SER A 34 -7.27 12.09 7.07
CA SER A 34 -8.73 12.18 6.91
C SER A 34 -9.41 12.99 8.04
N VAL A 35 -8.66 13.42 9.07
CA VAL A 35 -9.17 14.32 10.11
C VAL A 35 -8.53 15.70 9.96
N ALA A 36 -9.36 16.70 9.70
CA ALA A 36 -8.97 18.09 9.49
C ALA A 36 -8.00 18.61 10.57
N GLY A 37 -6.78 19.00 10.17
CA GLY A 37 -5.91 19.82 11.02
C GLY A 37 -4.41 19.77 10.74
N SER A 38 -3.95 20.16 9.54
CA SER A 38 -2.56 20.60 9.36
C SER A 38 -2.55 22.10 9.02
N ASP A 39 -2.14 22.89 10.01
CA ASP A 39 -2.21 24.36 10.09
C ASP A 39 -1.23 25.12 9.18
N ASN A 40 -0.93 24.61 7.98
CA ASN A 40 -0.07 25.34 7.02
C ASN A 40 -0.50 25.24 5.56
N VAL A 41 -1.73 24.81 5.27
CA VAL A 41 -2.32 24.89 3.93
C VAL A 41 -3.50 25.84 3.99
N VAL A 42 -3.34 27.05 3.45
CA VAL A 42 -4.45 27.97 3.21
C VAL A 42 -5.40 27.26 2.24
N ARG A 43 -6.52 26.75 2.77
CA ARG A 43 -7.59 26.13 1.98
C ARG A 43 -8.38 27.26 1.32
N ASP A 44 -8.16 27.52 0.04
CA ASP A 44 -9.03 28.42 -0.70
C ASP A 44 -10.45 27.86 -0.74
N THR A 45 -11.41 28.73 -0.42
CA THR A 45 -12.82 28.39 -0.21
C THR A 45 -13.42 27.68 -1.44
N GLY A 46 -13.60 26.35 -1.35
CA GLY A 46 -14.51 25.58 -2.19
C GLY A 46 -13.93 24.54 -3.17
N LEU A 47 -12.63 24.22 -3.14
CA LEU A 47 -12.08 23.03 -3.82
C LEU A 47 -11.26 22.21 -2.81
N LEU A 48 -11.50 20.89 -2.72
CA LEU A 48 -10.75 20.01 -1.81
C LEU A 48 -9.34 19.70 -2.34
N LEU A 49 -9.17 19.64 -3.66
CA LEU A 49 -7.88 19.42 -4.31
C LEU A 49 -7.00 20.68 -4.21
N THR A 50 -5.76 20.50 -3.77
CA THR A 50 -4.79 21.61 -3.62
C THR A 50 -3.66 21.50 -4.63
N LYS A 51 -2.97 22.63 -4.85
CA LYS A 51 -1.75 22.70 -5.66
C LYS A 51 -0.68 21.68 -5.22
N LYS A 52 -0.45 21.58 -3.90
CA LYS A 52 0.50 20.61 -3.33
C LYS A 52 0.16 19.18 -3.75
N GLN A 53 -1.12 18.81 -3.72
CA GLN A 53 -1.57 17.46 -4.08
C GLN A 53 -1.35 17.15 -5.57
N VAL A 54 -1.52 18.13 -6.47
CA VAL A 54 -1.16 17.97 -7.88
C VAL A 54 0.35 17.78 -8.06
N ILE A 55 1.17 18.50 -7.27
CA ILE A 55 2.62 18.31 -7.24
C ILE A 55 2.97 16.90 -6.71
N ASP A 56 2.31 16.42 -5.67
CA ASP A 56 2.56 15.10 -5.09
C ASP A 56 2.26 13.98 -6.10
N LEU A 57 1.22 14.12 -6.94
CA LEU A 57 0.96 13.22 -8.08
C LEU A 57 2.07 13.23 -9.13
N ARG A 58 2.63 14.41 -9.46
CA ARG A 58 3.79 14.51 -10.36
C ARG A 58 5.04 13.87 -9.75
N LYS A 59 5.28 14.05 -8.44
CA LYS A 59 6.38 13.39 -7.73
C LYS A 59 6.25 11.87 -7.80
N TYR A 60 5.05 11.34 -7.58
CA TYR A 60 4.76 9.91 -7.71
C TYR A 60 5.00 9.39 -9.12
N GLU A 61 4.55 10.11 -10.14
CA GLU A 61 4.80 9.75 -11.53
C GLU A 61 6.31 9.67 -11.81
N ALA A 62 7.06 10.72 -11.47
CA ALA A 62 8.50 10.75 -11.69
C ALA A 62 9.23 9.61 -10.97
N ALA A 63 8.87 9.38 -9.70
CA ALA A 63 9.35 8.29 -8.86
C ALA A 63 9.10 6.91 -9.49
N GLY A 64 7.85 6.63 -9.89
CA GLY A 64 7.49 5.35 -10.50
C GLY A 64 8.16 5.13 -11.86
N LEU A 65 8.30 6.19 -12.66
CA LEU A 65 8.98 6.17 -13.96
C LEU A 65 10.51 6.08 -13.85
N ALA A 66 11.08 6.30 -12.67
CA ALA A 66 12.50 6.09 -12.42
C ALA A 66 12.84 4.62 -12.09
N LEU A 67 11.85 3.80 -11.71
CA LEU A 67 12.11 2.44 -11.27
C LEU A 67 12.65 1.54 -12.41
N PRO A 68 13.63 0.66 -12.13
CA PRO A 68 14.11 -0.36 -13.06
C PRO A 68 12.97 -1.26 -13.55
N HIS A 69 12.96 -1.61 -14.84
CA HIS A 69 11.81 -2.32 -15.44
C HIS A 69 12.19 -3.54 -16.28
N THR A 70 13.49 -3.84 -16.38
CA THR A 70 13.99 -5.10 -16.93
C THR A 70 14.69 -5.89 -15.84
N LEU A 71 14.71 -7.23 -15.95
CA LEU A 71 15.39 -8.07 -14.97
C LEU A 71 16.88 -7.70 -14.84
N LYS A 72 17.53 -7.36 -15.96
CA LYS A 72 18.93 -6.91 -15.98
C LYS A 72 19.11 -5.64 -15.14
N ASP A 73 18.30 -4.61 -15.37
CA ASP A 73 18.40 -3.35 -14.64
C ASP A 73 18.09 -3.54 -13.15
N VAL A 74 17.18 -4.46 -12.81
CA VAL A 74 16.89 -4.82 -11.42
C VAL A 74 18.09 -5.51 -10.78
N ILE A 75 18.73 -6.48 -11.44
CA ILE A 75 19.94 -7.12 -10.92
C ILE A 75 21.06 -6.08 -10.72
N ASP A 76 21.27 -5.20 -11.70
CA ASP A 76 22.27 -4.13 -11.66
C ASP A 76 21.95 -3.07 -10.59
N TYR A 77 20.66 -2.85 -10.31
CA TYR A 77 20.16 -1.97 -9.24
C TYR A 77 20.33 -2.61 -7.86
N LEU A 78 20.02 -3.90 -7.71
CA LEU A 78 20.09 -4.61 -6.43
C LEU A 78 21.53 -4.86 -5.99
N ARG A 79 22.44 -5.20 -6.93
CA ARG A 79 23.87 -5.46 -6.65
C ARG A 79 24.09 -6.42 -5.49
N PHE A 80 23.38 -7.54 -5.49
CA PHE A 80 23.60 -8.60 -4.52
C PHE A 80 25.00 -9.20 -4.66
N GLY A 81 25.50 -9.77 -3.57
CA GLY A 81 26.77 -10.49 -3.58
C GLY A 81 26.72 -11.73 -4.46
N VAL A 82 27.87 -12.20 -4.90
CA VAL A 82 27.98 -13.37 -5.79
C VAL A 82 27.27 -14.58 -5.17
N GLY A 83 26.39 -15.22 -5.94
CA GLY A 83 25.63 -16.40 -5.49
C GLY A 83 24.51 -16.11 -4.49
N GLN A 84 24.20 -14.84 -4.20
CA GLN A 84 23.04 -14.45 -3.38
C GLN A 84 21.90 -13.95 -4.27
N ASP A 85 20.67 -14.32 -3.92
CA ASP A 85 19.44 -13.85 -4.57
C ASP A 85 18.52 -13.07 -3.61
N GLY A 86 18.98 -12.77 -2.39
CA GLY A 86 18.21 -12.07 -1.36
C GLY A 86 17.24 -12.95 -0.57
N GLY A 87 16.94 -14.18 -1.02
CA GLY A 87 16.04 -15.11 -0.36
C GLY A 87 14.57 -15.02 -0.80
N ALA A 88 13.71 -15.82 -0.15
CA ALA A 88 12.30 -15.95 -0.52
C ALA A 88 11.54 -14.62 -0.42
N GLY A 89 10.91 -14.21 -1.52
CA GLY A 89 10.21 -12.94 -1.62
C GLY A 89 11.14 -11.74 -1.73
N LEU A 90 12.44 -11.91 -1.95
CA LEU A 90 13.44 -10.85 -2.17
C LEU A 90 14.28 -11.10 -3.42
N LYS A 91 13.85 -12.01 -4.31
CA LYS A 91 14.56 -12.29 -5.55
C LYS A 91 14.48 -11.12 -6.53
N PRO A 92 15.43 -10.98 -7.46
CA PRO A 92 15.35 -9.96 -8.50
C PRO A 92 14.02 -9.96 -9.26
N GLU A 93 13.42 -11.12 -9.51
CA GLU A 93 12.12 -11.27 -10.15
C GLU A 93 10.98 -10.70 -9.30
N ASP A 94 11.06 -10.88 -7.98
CA ASP A 94 10.07 -10.38 -7.04
C ASP A 94 10.12 -8.83 -6.99
N PHE A 95 11.33 -8.24 -6.98
CA PHE A 95 11.50 -6.79 -7.10
C PHE A 95 11.04 -6.26 -8.46
N LEU A 96 11.36 -6.97 -9.54
CA LEU A 96 10.92 -6.61 -10.89
C LEU A 96 9.40 -6.53 -10.98
N SER A 97 8.69 -7.51 -10.42
CA SER A 97 7.22 -7.48 -10.38
C SER A 97 6.69 -6.24 -9.64
N THR A 98 7.28 -5.93 -8.48
CA THR A 98 6.90 -4.74 -7.68
C THR A 98 7.15 -3.45 -8.46
N PHE A 99 8.35 -3.31 -9.05
CA PHE A 99 8.72 -2.13 -9.82
C PHE A 99 7.91 -1.97 -11.11
N GLN A 100 7.62 -3.06 -11.82
CA GLN A 100 6.79 -3.02 -13.01
C GLN A 100 5.36 -2.62 -12.67
N ASN A 101 4.78 -3.15 -11.58
CA ASN A 101 3.44 -2.75 -11.14
C ASN A 101 3.39 -1.25 -10.82
N THR A 102 4.33 -0.73 -10.02
CA THR A 102 4.40 0.70 -9.69
C THR A 102 4.66 1.57 -10.91
N ARG A 103 5.58 1.17 -11.79
CA ARG A 103 5.92 1.91 -13.01
C ARG A 103 4.74 1.94 -13.98
N ASN A 104 4.11 0.80 -14.23
CA ASN A 104 2.96 0.71 -15.13
C ASN A 104 1.79 1.54 -14.60
N HIS A 105 1.59 1.56 -13.29
CA HIS A 105 0.63 2.44 -12.64
C HIS A 105 0.96 3.92 -12.86
N ALA A 106 2.18 4.34 -12.53
CA ALA A 106 2.66 5.71 -12.71
C ALA A 106 2.54 6.21 -14.15
N ARG A 107 2.80 5.36 -15.16
CA ARG A 107 2.64 5.68 -16.58
C ARG A 107 1.23 6.08 -17.00
N ARG A 108 0.21 5.71 -16.23
CA ARG A 108 -1.19 6.08 -16.52
C ARG A 108 -1.50 7.53 -16.15
N TRP A 109 -0.69 8.17 -15.31
CA TRP A 109 -0.98 9.50 -14.80
C TRP A 109 -0.94 10.59 -15.88
N SER A 110 0.16 10.73 -16.64
CA SER A 110 0.25 11.78 -17.66
C SER A 110 -0.90 11.76 -18.70
N PRO A 111 -1.26 10.61 -19.32
CA PRO A 111 -2.41 10.54 -20.22
C PRO A 111 -3.74 10.90 -19.54
N LEU A 112 -3.94 10.47 -18.29
CA LEU A 112 -5.15 10.78 -17.53
C LEU A 112 -5.23 12.28 -17.19
N ARG A 113 -4.11 12.88 -16.77
CA ARG A 113 -3.98 14.32 -16.51
C ARG A 113 -4.27 15.13 -17.78
N GLU A 114 -3.74 14.73 -18.93
CA GLU A 114 -4.00 15.41 -20.20
C GLU A 114 -5.49 15.41 -20.54
N LYS A 115 -6.16 14.26 -20.45
CA LYS A 115 -7.62 14.16 -20.64
C LYS A 115 -8.39 15.05 -19.66
N ILE A 116 -8.05 15.03 -18.38
CA ILE A 116 -8.66 15.88 -17.34
C ILE A 116 -8.56 17.37 -17.71
N MET A 117 -7.39 17.81 -18.18
CA MET A 117 -7.14 19.21 -18.55
C MET A 117 -7.87 19.62 -19.84
N MET A 118 -7.86 18.74 -20.85
CA MET A 118 -8.57 18.98 -22.12
C MET A 118 -10.08 19.04 -21.89
N THR A 119 -10.67 17.99 -21.33
CA THR A 119 -12.11 17.94 -21.04
C THR A 119 -12.51 19.06 -20.08
N GLY A 120 -11.69 19.39 -19.08
CA GLY A 120 -11.96 20.55 -18.21
C GLY A 120 -12.02 21.89 -18.97
N THR A 121 -11.17 22.08 -19.99
CA THR A 121 -11.17 23.27 -20.85
C THR A 121 -12.40 23.31 -21.76
N ASP A 122 -12.76 22.16 -22.34
CA ASP A 122 -13.92 22.01 -23.22
C ASP A 122 -15.22 22.22 -22.46
N LEU A 123 -15.35 21.63 -21.27
CA LEU A 123 -16.48 21.83 -20.36
C LEU A 123 -16.64 23.30 -19.97
N LYS A 124 -15.56 23.97 -19.59
CA LYS A 124 -15.60 25.41 -19.25
C LYS A 124 -16.09 26.25 -20.43
N SER A 125 -15.60 25.97 -21.63
CA SER A 125 -15.99 26.71 -22.83
C SER A 125 -17.44 26.44 -23.21
N PHE A 126 -17.87 25.18 -23.19
CA PHE A 126 -19.23 24.80 -23.49
C PHE A 126 -20.23 25.28 -22.44
N ALA A 127 -19.84 25.32 -21.15
CA ALA A 127 -20.67 25.87 -20.08
C ALA A 127 -21.06 27.33 -20.35
N ARG A 128 -20.12 28.15 -20.84
CA ARG A 128 -20.39 29.54 -21.23
C ARG A 128 -21.38 29.62 -22.40
N SER A 129 -21.20 28.76 -23.41
CA SER A 129 -22.16 28.66 -24.52
C SER A 129 -23.55 28.24 -24.03
N MET A 130 -23.65 27.26 -23.14
CA MET A 130 -24.92 26.77 -22.59
C MET A 130 -25.69 27.85 -21.82
N ILE A 131 -24.99 28.71 -21.08
CA ILE A 131 -25.63 29.86 -20.40
C ILE A 131 -26.27 30.80 -21.44
N ASN A 132 -25.55 31.12 -22.52
CA ASN A 132 -26.07 31.95 -23.62
C ASN A 132 -27.23 31.25 -24.36
N TYR A 133 -27.18 29.91 -24.54
CA TYR A 133 -28.26 29.17 -25.16
C TYR A 133 -29.56 29.24 -24.34
N GLY A 134 -29.45 29.25 -23.01
CA GLY A 134 -30.60 29.48 -22.12
C GLY A 134 -31.29 30.82 -22.41
N GLU A 135 -30.51 31.90 -22.48
CA GLU A 135 -31.01 33.23 -22.81
C GLU A 135 -31.60 33.28 -24.23
N GLY A 136 -30.91 32.67 -25.20
CA GLY A 136 -31.38 32.58 -26.59
C GLY A 136 -32.72 31.86 -26.75
N ILE A 137 -32.95 30.76 -26.03
CA ILE A 137 -34.24 30.05 -26.05
C ILE A 137 -35.36 30.91 -25.45
N GLU A 138 -35.10 31.62 -24.36
CA GLU A 138 -36.09 32.52 -23.74
C GLU A 138 -36.45 33.66 -24.69
N GLU A 139 -35.46 34.26 -25.36
CA GLU A 139 -35.68 35.30 -26.37
C GLU A 139 -36.51 34.80 -27.56
N VAL A 140 -36.18 33.62 -28.10
CA VAL A 140 -36.93 33.03 -29.23
C VAL A 140 -38.40 32.81 -28.86
N VAL A 141 -38.67 32.26 -27.67
CA VAL A 141 -40.05 32.03 -27.21
C VAL A 141 -40.79 33.36 -26.96
N ALA A 142 -40.10 34.38 -26.43
CA ALA A 142 -40.68 35.71 -26.24
C ALA A 142 -41.02 36.39 -27.58
N GLU A 143 -40.14 36.29 -28.58
CA GLU A 143 -40.37 36.81 -29.94
C GLU A 143 -41.55 36.12 -30.63
N VAL A 144 -41.68 34.79 -30.49
CA VAL A 144 -42.83 34.04 -31.03
C VAL A 144 -44.14 34.47 -30.37
N LYS A 145 -44.13 34.72 -29.05
CA LYS A 145 -45.29 35.25 -28.32
C LYS A 145 -45.68 36.65 -28.76
N ALA A 146 -44.70 37.51 -29.07
CA ALA A 146 -44.94 38.91 -29.40
C ALA A 146 -45.35 39.17 -30.87
N SER A 147 -45.12 38.23 -31.79
CA SER A 147 -45.18 38.45 -33.24
C SER A 147 -46.49 38.04 -33.94
N ASP A 148 -47.59 37.87 -33.19
CA ASP A 148 -48.84 37.21 -33.63
C ASP A 148 -48.65 35.79 -34.20
N LEU A 149 -47.42 35.23 -34.17
CA LEU A 149 -47.11 33.94 -34.79
C LEU A 149 -47.81 32.79 -34.08
N ILE A 150 -48.03 32.89 -32.77
CA ILE A 150 -48.83 31.93 -32.01
C ILE A 150 -50.24 31.81 -32.59
N GLU A 151 -50.89 32.92 -32.93
CA GLU A 151 -52.25 32.92 -33.48
C GLU A 151 -52.27 32.53 -34.97
N ARG A 152 -51.29 32.98 -35.76
CA ARG A 152 -51.23 32.75 -37.22
C ARG A 152 -50.76 31.33 -37.59
N ARG A 153 -49.94 30.71 -36.76
CA ARG A 153 -49.33 29.37 -37.02
C ARG A 153 -49.79 28.32 -36.00
N ASN A 154 -50.66 28.68 -35.06
CA ASN A 154 -51.17 27.82 -33.98
C ASN A 154 -50.04 27.16 -33.16
N ILE A 155 -48.96 27.88 -32.87
CA ILE A 155 -47.82 27.34 -32.09
C ILE A 155 -48.20 27.31 -30.60
N LYS A 156 -48.49 26.13 -30.08
CA LYS A 156 -48.83 25.88 -28.67
C LYS A 156 -47.87 24.91 -28.00
N THR A 157 -47.26 24.03 -28.79
CA THR A 157 -46.42 22.92 -28.33
C THR A 157 -44.97 23.07 -28.78
N LEU A 158 -44.07 22.32 -28.14
CA LEU A 158 -42.68 22.24 -28.57
C LEU A 158 -42.55 21.69 -30.00
N GLU A 159 -43.37 20.73 -30.42
CA GLU A 159 -43.33 20.17 -31.77
C GLU A 159 -43.45 21.24 -32.85
N GLU A 160 -44.41 22.15 -32.67
CA GLU A 160 -44.68 23.24 -33.59
C GLU A 160 -43.56 24.29 -33.54
N LEU A 161 -43.03 24.57 -32.34
CA LEU A 161 -41.90 25.50 -32.17
C LEU A 161 -40.61 24.95 -32.80
N ARG A 162 -40.36 23.64 -32.72
CA ARG A 162 -39.18 22.99 -33.30
C ARG A 162 -39.10 23.15 -34.82
N GLN A 163 -40.25 23.25 -35.50
CA GLN A 163 -40.34 23.41 -36.95
C GLN A 163 -40.19 24.87 -37.41
N LEU A 164 -40.12 25.82 -36.47
CA LEU A 164 -39.97 27.22 -36.80
C LEU A 164 -38.57 27.50 -37.37
N GLU A 165 -38.53 27.82 -38.66
CA GLU A 165 -37.35 28.36 -39.34
C GLU A 165 -37.33 29.88 -39.16
N MET A 166 -36.26 30.39 -38.56
CA MET A 166 -36.06 31.82 -38.33
C MET A 166 -34.58 32.14 -38.31
N GLU A 167 -34.21 33.38 -38.62
CA GLU A 167 -32.83 33.84 -38.48
C GLU A 167 -32.51 33.95 -36.99
N MET A 168 -31.73 33.01 -36.46
CA MET A 168 -31.40 32.95 -35.03
C MET A 168 -30.17 33.80 -34.67
N GLY A 169 -29.49 34.39 -35.65
CA GLY A 169 -28.30 35.24 -35.45
C GLY A 169 -27.24 34.57 -34.56
N ASP A 170 -26.62 35.36 -33.68
CA ASP A 170 -25.57 34.92 -32.75
C ASP A 170 -26.13 34.27 -31.45
N LYS A 171 -27.43 33.94 -31.38
CA LYS A 171 -28.09 33.43 -30.15
C LYS A 171 -27.58 32.05 -29.70
N PHE A 172 -26.99 31.27 -30.62
CA PHE A 172 -26.45 29.94 -30.36
C PHE A 172 -24.96 29.83 -30.77
N PRO A 173 -24.04 30.53 -30.07
CA PRO A 173 -22.62 30.55 -30.42
C PRO A 173 -21.97 29.16 -30.35
N GLY A 174 -21.17 28.80 -31.37
CA GLY A 174 -20.46 27.52 -31.44
C GLY A 174 -21.27 26.36 -32.04
N ILE A 175 -22.43 26.65 -32.63
CA ILE A 175 -23.16 25.74 -33.53
C ILE A 175 -22.98 26.31 -34.95
N GLU A 176 -22.22 25.60 -35.78
CA GLU A 176 -21.93 26.05 -37.15
C GLU A 176 -23.10 25.74 -38.10
N LEU A 177 -23.45 26.72 -38.92
CA LEU A 177 -24.33 26.61 -40.07
C LEU A 177 -23.57 26.96 -41.35
N GLU A 178 -23.98 26.39 -42.48
CA GLU A 178 -23.51 26.85 -43.78
C GLU A 178 -23.99 28.30 -44.04
N GLU A 179 -23.18 29.12 -44.73
CA GLU A 179 -23.56 30.49 -45.10
C GLU A 179 -24.94 30.50 -45.82
N ASP A 180 -25.79 31.48 -45.49
CA ASP A 180 -27.15 31.67 -46.03
C ASP A 180 -28.21 30.59 -45.69
N THR A 181 -27.96 29.73 -44.70
CA THR A 181 -28.93 28.69 -44.29
C THR A 181 -29.82 29.12 -43.11
N LEU A 182 -31.14 29.22 -43.32
CA LEU A 182 -32.11 29.24 -42.22
C LEU A 182 -32.26 27.81 -41.68
N SER A 183 -32.06 27.63 -40.37
CA SER A 183 -32.25 26.34 -39.69
C SER A 183 -33.40 26.42 -38.69
N SER A 184 -34.03 25.27 -38.45
CA SER A 184 -35.13 25.17 -37.50
C SER A 184 -34.63 25.17 -36.05
N LEU A 185 -35.45 25.61 -35.10
CA LEU A 185 -35.10 25.50 -33.68
C LEU A 185 -34.79 24.04 -33.28
N GLY A 186 -35.49 23.07 -33.88
CA GLY A 186 -35.24 21.65 -33.67
C GLY A 186 -33.80 21.24 -33.99
N TYR A 187 -33.21 21.78 -35.06
CA TYR A 187 -31.80 21.51 -35.41
C TYR A 187 -30.85 21.96 -34.29
N TYR A 188 -31.02 23.18 -33.78
CA TYR A 188 -30.17 23.70 -32.71
C TYR A 188 -30.32 22.89 -31.42
N LEU A 189 -31.56 22.56 -31.02
CA LEU A 189 -31.83 21.74 -29.84
C LEU A 189 -31.17 20.35 -29.95
N ASP A 190 -31.27 19.70 -31.11
CA ASP A 190 -30.67 18.39 -31.32
C ASP A 190 -29.13 18.44 -31.21
N ARG A 191 -28.50 19.49 -31.73
CA ARG A 191 -27.04 19.71 -31.59
C ARG A 191 -26.63 19.97 -30.15
N ILE A 192 -27.40 20.77 -29.42
CA ILE A 192 -27.16 21.02 -27.99
C ILE A 192 -27.23 19.71 -27.20
N PHE A 193 -28.29 18.93 -27.41
CA PHE A 193 -28.50 17.66 -26.71
C PHE A 193 -27.43 16.62 -27.06
N GLU A 194 -27.03 16.54 -28.34
CA GLU A 194 -25.92 15.70 -28.79
C GLU A 194 -24.61 16.07 -28.09
N ARG A 195 -24.30 17.37 -27.97
CA ARG A 195 -23.08 17.84 -27.30
C ARG A 195 -23.08 17.58 -25.80
N ILE A 196 -24.21 17.74 -25.12
CA ILE A 196 -24.36 17.38 -23.70
C ILE A 196 -24.11 15.88 -23.50
N LYS A 197 -24.68 15.04 -24.36
CA LYS A 197 -24.47 13.58 -24.33
C LYS A 197 -23.00 13.20 -24.53
N ASN A 198 -22.31 13.85 -25.46
CA ASN A 198 -20.89 13.59 -25.71
C ASN A 198 -20.04 13.98 -24.50
N ASN A 199 -20.28 15.16 -23.92
CA ASN A 199 -19.60 15.59 -22.68
C ASN A 199 -19.85 14.61 -21.52
N LEU A 200 -21.06 14.05 -21.39
CA LEU A 200 -21.35 13.04 -20.37
C LEU A 200 -20.47 11.79 -20.57
N GLY A 201 -20.33 11.32 -21.81
CA GLY A 201 -19.45 10.19 -22.14
C GLY A 201 -18.00 10.44 -21.73
N GLU A 202 -17.43 11.59 -22.10
CA GLU A 202 -16.04 11.95 -21.79
C GLU A 202 -15.78 12.05 -20.28
N VAL A 203 -16.70 12.71 -19.55
CA VAL A 203 -16.54 12.90 -18.10
C VAL A 203 -16.71 11.57 -17.34
N ALA A 204 -17.62 10.70 -17.80
CA ALA A 204 -17.80 9.36 -17.25
C ALA A 204 -16.57 8.47 -17.46
N ASP A 205 -15.95 8.53 -18.65
CA ASP A 205 -14.73 7.77 -18.95
C ASP A 205 -13.56 8.21 -18.06
N ILE A 206 -13.36 9.53 -17.88
CA ILE A 206 -12.32 10.05 -16.98
C ILE A 206 -12.59 9.66 -15.53
N LYS A 207 -13.86 9.72 -15.07
CA LYS A 207 -14.23 9.25 -13.72
C LYS A 207 -13.81 7.79 -13.53
N LYS A 208 -14.14 6.91 -14.47
CA LYS A 208 -13.78 5.49 -14.41
C LYS A 208 -12.26 5.27 -14.39
N GLU A 209 -11.51 6.04 -15.17
CA GLU A 209 -10.04 5.99 -15.17
C GLU A 209 -9.45 6.46 -13.82
N LEU A 210 -10.00 7.52 -13.22
CA LEU A 210 -9.61 7.99 -11.88
C LEU A 210 -9.94 6.98 -10.79
N ASP A 211 -11.14 6.38 -10.80
CA ASP A 211 -11.55 5.35 -9.85
C ASP A 211 -10.59 4.15 -9.91
N THR A 212 -10.26 3.69 -11.13
CA THR A 212 -9.31 2.59 -11.34
C THR A 212 -7.90 2.96 -10.89
N PHE A 213 -7.45 4.18 -11.18
CA PHE A 213 -6.13 4.67 -10.75
C PHE A 213 -6.03 4.73 -9.21
N GLY A 214 -7.02 5.30 -8.54
CA GLY A 214 -7.05 5.38 -7.07
C GLY A 214 -7.12 4.00 -6.42
N TYR A 215 -7.98 3.12 -6.95
CA TYR A 215 -8.13 1.75 -6.44
C TYR A 215 -6.82 0.95 -6.58
N ASP A 216 -6.20 0.93 -7.76
CA ASP A 216 -4.97 0.17 -7.98
C ASP A 216 -3.81 0.69 -7.14
N LEU A 217 -3.70 2.02 -6.96
CA LEU A 217 -2.68 2.62 -6.12
C LEU A 217 -2.80 2.13 -4.67
N ARG A 218 -4.03 2.17 -4.12
CA ARG A 218 -4.33 1.85 -2.73
C ARG A 218 -4.33 0.35 -2.42
N GLU A 219 -4.86 -0.46 -3.33
CA GLU A 219 -5.07 -1.89 -3.10
C GLU A 219 -3.98 -2.80 -3.64
N HIS A 220 -3.15 -2.31 -4.58
CA HIS A 220 -2.14 -3.14 -5.23
C HIS A 220 -0.74 -2.53 -5.14
N VAL A 221 -0.54 -1.27 -5.52
CA VAL A 221 0.79 -0.65 -5.58
C VAL A 221 1.37 -0.42 -4.19
N LEU A 222 0.68 0.33 -3.33
CA LEU A 222 1.12 0.63 -1.96
C LEU A 222 1.37 -0.65 -1.15
N PRO A 223 0.44 -1.63 -1.12
CA PRO A 223 0.66 -2.90 -0.44
C PRO A 223 1.82 -3.71 -1.02
N GLY A 224 2.03 -3.68 -2.34
CA GLY A 224 3.16 -4.34 -2.97
C GLY A 224 4.52 -3.78 -2.54
N ILE A 225 4.63 -2.44 -2.46
CA ILE A 225 5.81 -1.74 -1.95
C ILE A 225 6.02 -2.07 -0.47
N LYS A 226 4.97 -1.96 0.35
CA LYS A 226 5.03 -2.27 1.78
C LYS A 226 5.46 -3.71 2.05
N ARG A 227 4.90 -4.68 1.32
CA ARG A 227 5.30 -6.09 1.40
C ARG A 227 6.78 -6.27 1.21
N ARG A 228 7.35 -5.56 0.24
CA ARG A 228 8.78 -5.64 -0.04
C ARG A 228 9.62 -5.14 1.13
N VAL A 229 9.23 -4.00 1.72
CA VAL A 229 9.89 -3.44 2.90
C VAL A 229 9.82 -4.42 4.08
N ASP A 230 8.66 -5.01 4.35
CA ASP A 230 8.48 -5.94 5.47
C ASP A 230 9.21 -7.27 5.24
N GLN A 231 9.33 -7.71 3.98
CA GLN A 231 10.16 -8.86 3.61
C GLN A 231 11.64 -8.59 3.88
N ILE A 232 12.12 -7.39 3.58
CA ILE A 232 13.49 -6.95 3.91
C ILE A 232 13.67 -6.94 5.43
N ASP A 233 12.73 -6.39 6.21
CA ASP A 233 12.88 -6.29 7.66
C ASP A 233 12.87 -7.64 8.37
N GLY A 234 12.06 -8.58 7.88
CA GLY A 234 11.99 -9.92 8.43
C GLY A 234 13.00 -10.92 7.84
N ASN A 235 14.05 -10.48 7.15
CA ASN A 235 15.01 -11.40 6.51
C ASN A 235 15.96 -12.07 7.52
N THR A 236 16.52 -13.23 7.18
CA THR A 236 17.41 -14.02 8.07
C THR A 236 18.89 -13.66 7.92
N LEU A 237 19.30 -12.83 6.95
CA LEU A 237 20.70 -12.55 6.66
C LEU A 237 21.49 -12.09 7.88
N PRO A 238 21.01 -11.18 8.77
CA PRO A 238 21.75 -10.78 9.96
C PRO A 238 22.09 -11.97 10.88
N ALA A 239 21.16 -12.90 11.05
CA ALA A 239 21.38 -14.10 11.86
C ALA A 239 22.34 -15.07 11.16
N ASP A 240 22.16 -15.28 9.85
CA ASP A 240 23.02 -16.15 9.04
C ASP A 240 24.48 -15.64 9.00
N ILE A 241 24.67 -14.32 8.87
CA ILE A 241 25.98 -13.66 8.89
C ILE A 241 26.66 -13.87 10.23
N LYS A 242 25.93 -13.69 11.34
CA LYS A 242 26.46 -13.92 12.68
C LYS A 242 26.88 -15.39 12.86
N HIS A 243 26.01 -16.32 12.50
CA HIS A 243 26.29 -17.75 12.59
C HIS A 243 27.51 -18.16 11.74
N LEU A 244 27.58 -17.70 10.50
CA LEU A 244 28.71 -17.99 9.62
C LEU A 244 30.02 -17.40 10.15
N LYS A 245 29.98 -16.21 10.77
CA LYS A 245 31.14 -15.62 11.43
C LYS A 245 31.62 -16.48 12.60
N ASP A 246 30.70 -16.99 13.43
CA ASP A 246 31.05 -17.88 14.53
C ASP A 246 31.74 -19.17 14.02
N ILE A 247 31.26 -19.74 12.89
CA ILE A 247 31.89 -20.89 12.22
C ILE A 247 33.31 -20.55 11.72
N ILE A 248 33.46 -19.42 11.04
CA ILE A 248 34.75 -18.93 10.50
C ILE A 248 35.78 -18.72 11.62
N ASP A 249 35.36 -18.13 12.74
CA ASP A 249 36.21 -17.89 13.91
C ASP A 249 36.63 -19.22 14.56
N GLN A 250 35.70 -20.18 14.68
CA GLN A 250 36.02 -21.51 15.20
C GLN A 250 36.98 -22.29 14.28
N ARG A 251 36.77 -22.25 12.97
CA ARG A 251 37.64 -22.94 12.00
C ARG A 251 39.02 -22.28 11.92
N ALA A 252 39.13 -20.96 12.07
CA ALA A 252 40.42 -20.29 12.16
C ALA A 252 41.27 -20.83 13.32
N LEU A 253 40.65 -21.09 14.47
CA LEU A 253 41.30 -21.73 15.62
C LEU A 253 41.74 -23.17 15.30
N GLU A 254 40.94 -23.92 14.54
CA GLU A 254 41.29 -25.28 14.09
C GLU A 254 42.47 -25.29 13.11
N ILE A 255 42.49 -24.36 12.16
CA ILE A 255 43.60 -24.18 11.22
C ILE A 255 44.91 -23.89 11.97
N ASP A 256 44.87 -23.05 13.00
CA ASP A 256 46.03 -22.76 13.86
C ASP A 256 46.57 -24.05 14.52
N ILE A 257 45.68 -24.86 15.08
CA ILE A 257 46.02 -26.17 15.66
C ILE A 257 46.62 -27.11 14.60
N LYS A 258 46.00 -27.23 13.42
CA LYS A 258 46.49 -28.09 12.33
C LYS A 258 47.84 -27.64 11.75
N ASN A 259 48.12 -26.34 11.78
CA ASN A 259 49.45 -25.81 11.45
C ASN A 259 50.52 -26.30 12.44
N THR A 260 50.20 -26.28 13.73
CA THR A 260 51.05 -26.84 14.79
C THR A 260 51.26 -28.34 14.61
N GLU A 261 50.21 -29.10 14.31
CA GLU A 261 50.27 -30.55 14.07
C GLU A 261 51.17 -30.91 12.88
N TYR A 262 50.98 -30.22 11.75
CA TYR A 262 51.79 -30.44 10.54
C TYR A 262 53.28 -30.17 10.81
N LYS A 263 53.58 -29.08 11.54
CA LYS A 263 54.96 -28.74 11.92
C LYS A 263 55.61 -29.83 12.75
N ALA A 264 54.87 -30.41 13.71
CA ALA A 264 55.34 -31.53 14.53
C ALA A 264 55.60 -32.80 13.69
N ALA A 265 54.65 -33.18 12.83
CA ALA A 265 54.75 -34.39 12.00
C ALA A 265 55.88 -34.32 10.95
N VAL A 266 56.10 -33.15 10.34
CA VAL A 266 57.20 -32.93 9.38
C VAL A 266 58.58 -33.00 10.05
N GLN A 267 58.71 -32.45 11.26
CA GLN A 267 59.95 -32.56 12.04
C GLN A 267 60.26 -34.03 12.40
N GLU A 268 59.24 -34.84 12.70
CA GLU A 268 59.37 -36.28 12.94
C GLU A 268 59.83 -37.04 11.68
N ALA A 269 59.24 -36.76 10.52
CA ALA A 269 59.62 -37.36 9.25
C ALA A 269 61.08 -37.02 8.83
N LEU A 270 61.51 -35.76 9.02
CA LEU A 270 62.88 -35.30 8.75
C LEU A 270 63.93 -35.98 9.65
N LYS A 271 63.61 -36.22 10.93
CA LYS A 271 64.50 -36.91 11.87
C LYS A 271 64.57 -38.42 11.63
N ALA A 272 63.46 -39.06 11.24
CA ALA A 272 63.45 -40.47 10.82
C ALA A 272 64.32 -40.71 9.57
N ALA A 273 64.31 -39.77 8.63
CA ALA A 273 65.17 -39.80 7.44
C ALA A 273 66.67 -39.60 7.75
N ALA A 274 67.01 -38.84 8.81
CA ALA A 274 68.39 -38.59 9.24
C ALA A 274 69.08 -39.82 9.91
N GLY A 275 68.32 -40.86 10.28
CA GLY A 275 68.83 -42.06 10.97
C GLY A 275 69.53 -43.13 10.10
N MET A 276 69.53 -43.02 8.77
CA MET A 276 70.22 -43.90 7.80
C MET A 276 70.26 -45.41 8.12
N ASN A 277 69.09 -46.06 8.19
CA ASN A 277 68.95 -47.52 8.09
C ASN A 277 67.63 -47.89 7.39
N ILE A 278 67.58 -49.03 6.68
CA ILE A 278 66.49 -49.43 5.75
C ILE A 278 65.10 -49.48 6.43
N VAL A 279 65.04 -49.70 7.75
CA VAL A 279 63.82 -49.63 8.58
C VAL A 279 63.34 -48.18 8.81
N GLY A 280 64.26 -47.21 8.90
CA GLY A 280 63.96 -45.78 9.01
C GLY A 280 63.38 -45.18 7.73
N LEU A 281 63.70 -45.74 6.55
CA LEU A 281 63.13 -45.31 5.27
C LEU A 281 61.66 -45.78 5.09
N ALA A 282 61.33 -46.99 5.57
CA ALA A 282 59.95 -47.48 5.59
C ALA A 282 59.07 -46.75 6.64
N MET A 283 59.66 -46.36 7.77
CA MET A 283 58.98 -45.56 8.80
C MET A 283 58.77 -44.09 8.36
N ALA A 284 59.70 -43.52 7.60
CA ALA A 284 59.55 -42.19 6.98
C ALA A 284 58.44 -42.16 5.91
N ILE A 285 58.18 -43.27 5.22
CA ILE A 285 57.03 -43.39 4.28
C ILE A 285 55.71 -43.49 5.06
N TYR A 286 55.65 -44.25 6.15
CA TYR A 286 54.45 -44.38 7.00
C TYR A 286 54.09 -43.05 7.72
N MET A 287 55.10 -42.34 8.24
CA MET A 287 54.92 -41.03 8.90
C MET A 287 54.76 -39.86 7.90
N GLY A 288 55.31 -39.99 6.69
CA GLY A 288 55.04 -39.08 5.58
C GLY A 288 53.58 -39.12 5.12
N VAL A 289 52.93 -40.28 5.16
CA VAL A 289 51.48 -40.41 4.90
C VAL A 289 50.65 -39.70 5.96
N GLU A 290 51.07 -39.73 7.23
CA GLU A 290 50.36 -39.02 8.30
C GLU A 290 50.56 -37.50 8.24
N ALA A 291 51.78 -37.03 7.97
CA ALA A 291 52.04 -35.62 7.68
C ALA A 291 51.30 -35.12 6.43
N GLU A 292 51.19 -35.95 5.38
CA GLU A 292 50.42 -35.63 4.17
C GLU A 292 48.91 -35.63 4.44
N ASN A 293 48.40 -36.52 5.30
CA ASN A 293 46.99 -36.50 5.73
C ASN A 293 46.66 -35.23 6.53
N ILE A 294 47.51 -34.81 7.47
CA ILE A 294 47.34 -33.54 8.21
C ILE A 294 47.43 -32.36 7.24
N ARG A 295 48.37 -32.40 6.28
CA ARG A 295 48.47 -31.37 5.22
C ARG A 295 47.21 -31.30 4.39
N ALA A 296 46.65 -32.44 4.00
CA ALA A 296 45.42 -32.54 3.23
C ALA A 296 44.22 -32.00 4.02
N GLN A 297 44.06 -32.37 5.29
CA GLN A 297 43.02 -31.84 6.18
C GLN A 297 43.15 -30.34 6.38
N ARG A 298 44.35 -29.85 6.68
CA ARG A 298 44.60 -28.41 6.83
C ARG A 298 44.31 -27.64 5.55
N ASN A 299 44.79 -28.12 4.41
CA ASN A 299 44.52 -27.48 3.12
C ASN A 299 43.02 -27.49 2.80
N ARG A 300 42.29 -28.55 3.20
CA ARG A 300 40.83 -28.61 3.13
C ARG A 300 40.18 -27.55 4.02
N LEU A 301 40.59 -27.42 5.29
CA LEU A 301 40.07 -26.38 6.19
C LEU A 301 40.36 -24.96 5.67
N TYR A 302 41.55 -24.71 5.11
CA TYR A 302 41.85 -23.43 4.45
C TYR A 302 40.94 -23.17 3.24
N ALA A 303 40.66 -24.18 2.43
CA ALA A 303 39.75 -24.06 1.30
C ALA A 303 38.31 -23.78 1.77
N GLU A 304 37.84 -24.48 2.80
CA GLU A 304 36.52 -24.25 3.42
C GLU A 304 36.44 -22.87 4.08
N GLN A 305 37.52 -22.41 4.73
CA GLN A 305 37.62 -21.06 5.32
C GLN A 305 37.52 -19.97 4.25
N GLU A 306 38.31 -20.09 3.18
CA GLU A 306 38.30 -19.14 2.07
C GLU A 306 36.92 -19.09 1.41
N GLN A 307 36.28 -20.25 1.22
CA GLN A 307 34.91 -20.33 0.71
C GLN A 307 33.91 -19.62 1.62
N ASP A 308 33.95 -19.88 2.93
CA ASP A 308 33.02 -19.26 3.89
C ASP A 308 33.24 -17.75 4.02
N VAL A 309 34.49 -17.27 3.94
CA VAL A 309 34.81 -15.83 3.90
C VAL A 309 34.21 -15.18 2.64
N GLN A 310 34.31 -15.82 1.47
CA GLN A 310 33.68 -15.33 0.25
C GLN A 310 32.14 -15.30 0.36
N ILE A 311 31.54 -16.31 1.00
CA ILE A 311 30.09 -16.34 1.28
C ILE A 311 29.73 -15.21 2.26
N LEU A 312 30.53 -14.97 3.30
CA LEU A 312 30.33 -13.91 4.27
C LEU A 312 30.37 -12.53 3.59
N ASP A 313 31.34 -12.28 2.72
CA ASP A 313 31.46 -11.04 1.94
C ASP A 313 30.23 -10.85 1.03
N ALA A 314 29.80 -11.90 0.33
CA ALA A 314 28.62 -11.85 -0.52
C ALA A 314 27.33 -11.59 0.29
N LYS A 315 27.18 -12.18 1.48
CA LYS A 315 26.05 -11.93 2.39
C LYS A 315 26.07 -10.51 2.93
N ASN A 316 27.22 -10.00 3.36
CA ASN A 316 27.37 -8.62 3.84
C ASN A 316 27.04 -7.60 2.75
N GLN A 317 27.53 -7.81 1.53
CA GLN A 317 27.17 -6.98 0.38
C GLN A 317 25.65 -6.99 0.16
N THR A 318 25.04 -8.16 0.19
CA THR A 318 23.59 -8.31 0.01
C THR A 318 22.80 -7.60 1.11
N LEU A 319 23.22 -7.71 2.38
CA LEU A 319 22.61 -7.01 3.50
C LEU A 319 22.67 -5.49 3.33
N GLY A 320 23.83 -4.95 2.95
CA GLY A 320 23.98 -3.52 2.66
C GLY A 320 23.11 -3.05 1.48
N SER A 321 23.04 -3.87 0.42
CA SER A 321 22.17 -3.62 -0.72
C SER A 321 20.69 -3.61 -0.33
N LEU A 322 20.22 -4.56 0.48
CA LEU A 322 18.85 -4.60 0.96
C LEU A 322 18.52 -3.39 1.85
N ALA A 323 19.44 -2.92 2.70
CA ALA A 323 19.25 -1.73 3.51
C ALA A 323 19.05 -0.46 2.66
N ARG A 324 19.85 -0.29 1.60
CA ARG A 324 19.68 0.81 0.65
C ARG A 324 18.35 0.70 -0.11
N VAL A 325 18.01 -0.48 -0.62
CA VAL A 325 16.77 -0.69 -1.37
C VAL A 325 15.54 -0.48 -0.47
N LYS A 326 15.62 -0.87 0.81
CA LYS A 326 14.59 -0.54 1.80
C LYS A 326 14.36 0.96 1.90
N HIS A 327 15.43 1.75 2.00
CA HIS A 327 15.32 3.20 2.04
C HIS A 327 14.62 3.76 0.78
N ASP A 328 15.04 3.32 -0.41
CA ASP A 328 14.42 3.72 -1.67
C ASP A 328 12.92 3.35 -1.73
N LEU A 329 12.54 2.18 -1.22
CA LEU A 329 11.13 1.73 -1.17
C LEU A 329 10.29 2.48 -0.13
N GLN A 330 10.87 2.83 1.02
CA GLN A 330 10.19 3.66 2.03
C GLN A 330 9.91 5.06 1.48
N SER A 331 10.86 5.62 0.74
CA SER A 331 10.68 6.86 -0.01
C SER A 331 9.57 6.75 -1.05
N ALA A 332 9.56 5.67 -1.84
CA ALA A 332 8.49 5.40 -2.81
C ALA A 332 7.11 5.24 -2.15
N MET A 333 7.05 4.63 -0.97
CA MET A 333 5.81 4.46 -0.19
C MET A 333 5.24 5.81 0.25
N ILE A 334 6.07 6.74 0.76
CA ILE A 334 5.63 8.08 1.16
C ILE A 334 5.00 8.81 -0.02
N VAL A 335 5.71 8.86 -1.15
CA VAL A 335 5.23 9.56 -2.35
C VAL A 335 3.95 8.91 -2.91
N ALA A 336 3.82 7.59 -2.82
CA ALA A 336 2.61 6.89 -3.23
C ALA A 336 1.41 7.13 -2.28
N VAL A 337 1.65 7.31 -0.97
CA VAL A 337 0.60 7.68 0.01
C VAL A 337 0.10 9.10 -0.27
N ASP A 338 1.00 10.05 -0.48
CA ASP A 338 0.62 11.43 -0.82
C ASP A 338 -0.19 11.47 -2.13
N ALA A 339 0.20 10.66 -3.12
CA ALA A 339 -0.54 10.49 -4.37
C ALA A 339 -1.93 9.89 -4.17
N ASP A 340 -2.11 8.90 -3.29
CA ASP A 340 -3.44 8.33 -3.00
C ASP A 340 -4.39 9.39 -2.41
N VAL A 341 -3.92 10.19 -1.45
CA VAL A 341 -4.70 11.30 -0.88
C VAL A 341 -5.06 12.33 -1.96
N ALA A 342 -4.10 12.67 -2.82
CA ALA A 342 -4.32 13.59 -3.94
C ALA A 342 -5.35 13.04 -4.94
N THR A 343 -5.27 11.75 -5.29
CA THR A 343 -6.22 11.08 -6.17
C THR A 343 -7.63 11.07 -5.58
N GLN A 344 -7.79 10.77 -4.29
CA GLN A 344 -9.11 10.80 -3.63
C GLN A 344 -9.78 12.17 -3.71
N ASN A 345 -9.02 13.24 -3.45
CA ASN A 345 -9.55 14.59 -3.57
C ASN A 345 -9.89 14.98 -5.02
N LEU A 346 -9.08 14.53 -5.98
CA LEU A 346 -9.35 14.74 -7.41
C LEU A 346 -10.60 13.97 -7.86
N MET A 347 -10.76 12.71 -7.44
CA MET A 347 -11.97 11.90 -7.68
C MET A 347 -13.21 12.61 -7.17
N TYR A 348 -13.19 13.13 -5.93
CA TYR A 348 -14.31 13.88 -5.36
C TYR A 348 -14.70 15.08 -6.22
N VAL A 349 -13.71 15.89 -6.63
CA VAL A 349 -13.93 17.07 -7.50
C VAL A 349 -14.48 16.67 -8.86
N TRP A 350 -13.92 15.62 -9.46
CA TRP A 350 -14.35 15.14 -10.77
C TRP A 350 -15.76 14.55 -10.73
N ASN A 351 -16.11 13.84 -9.66
CA ASN A 351 -17.46 13.33 -9.42
C ASN A 351 -18.49 14.45 -9.37
N THR A 352 -18.18 15.61 -8.74
CA THR A 352 -19.07 16.77 -8.78
C THR A 352 -19.34 17.23 -10.22
N MET A 353 -18.32 17.31 -11.08
CA MET A 353 -18.52 17.66 -12.49
C MET A 353 -19.30 16.59 -13.26
N PHE A 354 -19.01 15.32 -13.02
CA PHE A 354 -19.75 14.20 -13.59
C PHE A 354 -21.24 14.28 -13.26
N HIS A 355 -21.59 14.50 -11.99
CA HIS A 355 -23.00 14.59 -11.60
C HIS A 355 -23.69 15.80 -12.23
N ALA A 356 -23.02 16.96 -12.32
CA ALA A 356 -23.60 18.13 -12.97
C ALA A 356 -23.86 17.94 -14.47
N VAL A 357 -22.96 17.26 -15.18
CA VAL A 357 -23.18 16.94 -16.60
C VAL A 357 -24.27 15.88 -16.76
N ARG A 358 -24.27 14.85 -15.91
CA ARG A 358 -25.32 13.81 -15.88
C ARG A 358 -26.69 14.43 -15.65
N ASP A 359 -26.78 15.38 -14.75
CA ASP A 359 -28.03 16.08 -14.44
C ASP A 359 -28.57 16.88 -15.60
N SER A 360 -27.71 17.63 -16.29
CA SER A 360 -28.09 18.36 -17.50
C SER A 360 -28.61 17.40 -18.56
N PHE A 361 -27.95 16.25 -18.73
CA PHE A 361 -28.37 15.21 -19.65
C PHE A 361 -29.72 14.57 -19.27
N GLU A 362 -29.91 14.22 -18.00
CA GLU A 362 -31.18 13.64 -17.52
C GLU A 362 -32.35 14.61 -17.68
N ALA A 363 -32.12 15.92 -17.50
CA ALA A 363 -33.13 16.95 -17.70
C ALA A 363 -33.64 17.01 -19.16
N ILE A 364 -32.82 16.63 -20.15
CA ILE A 364 -33.24 16.51 -21.56
C ILE A 364 -34.35 15.48 -21.70
N GLY A 365 -34.32 14.38 -20.94
CA GLY A 365 -35.37 13.36 -20.96
C GLY A 365 -36.75 13.87 -20.51
N GLY A 366 -36.79 15.03 -19.84
CA GLY A 366 -38.02 15.73 -19.49
C GLY A 366 -38.57 16.65 -20.59
N ILE A 367 -37.87 16.80 -21.73
CA ILE A 367 -38.25 17.63 -22.86
C ILE A 367 -38.86 16.76 -23.96
N ASP A 368 -40.19 16.81 -24.11
CA ASP A 368 -40.92 16.12 -25.17
C ASP A 368 -41.67 17.10 -26.09
N ASN A 369 -42.09 16.60 -27.25
CA ASN A 369 -42.75 17.40 -28.28
C ASN A 369 -44.13 17.94 -27.86
N ALA A 370 -44.80 17.30 -26.89
CA ALA A 370 -46.13 17.67 -26.44
C ALA A 370 -46.12 18.78 -25.38
N LEU A 371 -44.96 19.12 -24.83
CA LEU A 371 -44.83 20.19 -23.83
C LEU A 371 -45.37 21.52 -24.37
N SER A 372 -46.15 22.22 -23.53
CA SER A 372 -46.50 23.62 -23.79
C SER A 372 -45.25 24.51 -23.73
N LEU A 373 -45.28 25.66 -24.40
CA LEU A 373 -44.11 26.55 -24.50
C LEU A 373 -43.56 27.00 -23.13
N ASN A 374 -44.44 27.21 -22.15
CA ASN A 374 -44.03 27.60 -20.79
C ASN A 374 -43.31 26.46 -20.07
N ILE A 375 -43.82 25.23 -20.19
CA ILE A 375 -43.22 24.04 -19.60
C ILE A 375 -41.89 23.74 -20.27
N PHE A 376 -41.80 23.87 -21.61
CA PHE A 376 -40.55 23.74 -22.35
C PHE A 376 -39.46 24.69 -21.84
N VAL A 377 -39.75 26.00 -21.73
CA VAL A 377 -38.76 26.97 -21.21
C VAL A 377 -38.31 26.59 -19.80
N ARG A 378 -39.22 26.16 -18.92
CA ARG A 378 -38.86 25.69 -17.58
C ARG A 378 -37.95 24.46 -17.63
N GLN A 379 -38.29 23.43 -18.40
CA GLN A 379 -37.46 22.23 -18.51
C GLN A 379 -36.09 22.55 -19.15
N PHE A 380 -36.03 23.45 -20.12
CA PHE A 380 -34.77 23.88 -20.72
C PHE A 380 -33.88 24.64 -19.73
N ARG A 381 -34.45 25.46 -18.84
CA ARG A 381 -33.69 26.07 -17.72
C ARG A 381 -33.06 25.01 -16.80
N GLU A 382 -33.74 23.89 -16.57
CA GLU A 382 -33.17 22.77 -15.81
C GLU A 382 -32.02 22.06 -16.55
N VAL A 383 -32.03 22.03 -17.89
CA VAL A 383 -30.89 21.57 -18.71
C VAL A 383 -29.71 22.53 -18.57
N VAL A 384 -29.95 23.84 -18.52
CA VAL A 384 -28.89 24.87 -18.48
C VAL A 384 -28.29 25.04 -17.08
N ALA A 385 -29.09 24.93 -16.02
CA ALA A 385 -28.70 25.31 -14.66
C ALA A 385 -27.38 24.67 -14.15
N PRO A 386 -27.11 23.36 -14.36
CA PRO A 386 -25.87 22.73 -13.90
C PRO A 386 -24.60 23.31 -14.52
N TRP A 387 -24.68 23.92 -15.71
CA TRP A 387 -23.51 24.44 -16.43
C TRP A 387 -22.83 25.62 -15.72
N ARG A 388 -23.53 26.35 -14.85
CA ARG A 388 -22.91 27.39 -14.00
C ARG A 388 -21.93 26.80 -12.98
N GLU A 389 -22.28 25.66 -12.41
CA GLU A 389 -21.41 24.95 -11.46
C GLU A 389 -20.23 24.29 -12.18
N ILE A 390 -20.48 23.71 -13.37
CA ILE A 390 -19.45 23.14 -14.23
C ILE A 390 -18.42 24.21 -14.59
N GLU A 391 -18.83 25.39 -15.07
CA GLU A 391 -17.90 26.48 -15.40
C GLU A 391 -16.98 26.82 -14.22
N LYS A 392 -17.58 27.05 -13.04
CA LYS A 392 -16.86 27.43 -11.81
C LYS A 392 -15.90 26.34 -11.36
N THR A 393 -16.32 25.08 -11.40
CA THR A 393 -15.51 23.95 -10.93
C THR A 393 -14.37 23.65 -11.89
N SER A 394 -14.63 23.64 -13.20
CA SER A 394 -13.60 23.48 -14.23
C SER A 394 -12.58 24.63 -14.19
N ASP A 395 -13.01 25.88 -14.02
CA ASP A 395 -12.10 27.02 -13.90
C ASP A 395 -11.14 26.89 -12.71
N LYS A 396 -11.67 26.56 -11.53
CA LYS A 396 -10.85 26.32 -10.33
C LYS A 396 -9.89 25.15 -10.50
N LEU A 397 -10.35 24.05 -11.11
CA LEU A 397 -9.52 22.87 -11.35
C LEU A 397 -8.34 23.22 -12.26
N LEU A 398 -8.62 23.85 -13.41
CA LEU A 398 -7.59 24.29 -14.36
C LEU A 398 -6.58 25.24 -13.72
N GLN A 399 -7.04 26.16 -12.87
CA GLN A 399 -6.17 27.08 -12.14
C GLN A 399 -5.23 26.34 -11.16
N VAL A 400 -5.75 25.38 -10.40
CA VAL A 400 -4.92 24.57 -9.47
C VAL A 400 -3.85 23.76 -10.21
N PHE A 401 -4.19 23.17 -11.35
CA PHE A 401 -3.20 22.47 -12.19
C PHE A 401 -2.14 23.42 -12.75
N LYS A 402 -2.56 24.58 -13.27
CA LYS A 402 -1.63 25.59 -13.79
C LYS A 402 -0.65 26.07 -12.71
N ASP A 403 -1.15 26.40 -11.53
CA ASP A 403 -0.31 26.87 -10.42
C ASP A 403 0.66 25.78 -9.95
N ALA A 404 0.24 24.50 -9.99
CA ALA A 404 1.08 23.36 -9.66
C ALA A 404 2.18 23.14 -10.70
N ASP A 405 1.86 23.25 -11.99
CA ASP A 405 2.83 23.11 -13.07
C ASP A 405 3.88 24.21 -12.99
N GLU A 406 3.46 25.46 -12.81
CA GLU A 406 4.39 26.59 -12.69
C GLU A 406 5.33 26.46 -11.49
N GLU A 407 4.84 25.98 -10.34
CA GLU A 407 5.67 25.77 -9.15
C GLU A 407 6.61 24.58 -9.32
N TYR A 408 6.11 23.48 -9.86
CA TYR A 408 6.93 22.30 -10.13
C TYR A 408 8.06 22.65 -11.11
N ASP A 409 7.75 23.35 -12.19
CA ASP A 409 8.75 23.76 -13.17
C ASP A 409 9.75 24.74 -12.51
N ARG A 410 9.32 25.71 -11.71
CA ARG A 410 10.23 26.62 -10.98
C ARG A 410 11.19 25.87 -10.05
N ASN A 411 10.74 24.83 -9.35
CA ASN A 411 11.53 24.11 -8.36
C ASN A 411 12.39 22.99 -8.97
N TYR A 412 11.99 22.43 -10.12
CA TYR A 412 12.60 21.21 -10.69
C TYR A 412 13.22 21.39 -12.08
N SER A 413 12.95 22.49 -12.81
CA SER A 413 13.59 22.76 -14.12
C SER A 413 14.91 23.53 -14.03
N SER A 414 15.39 23.87 -12.83
CA SER A 414 16.60 24.67 -12.61
C SER A 414 17.54 24.05 -11.57
N SER A 415 18.21 22.95 -11.90
CA SER A 415 19.45 22.56 -11.22
C SER A 415 20.57 23.52 -11.64
N THR A 416 20.58 24.75 -11.09
CA THR A 416 21.73 25.62 -10.73
C THR A 416 21.23 27.03 -10.35
N ARG A 417 21.00 27.32 -9.06
CA ARG A 417 21.60 28.43 -8.26
C ARG A 417 20.82 28.77 -6.98
N ALA A 418 21.60 28.86 -5.89
CA ALA A 418 21.52 29.76 -4.73
C ALA A 418 20.21 29.93 -3.94
N MET A 419 20.22 29.35 -2.73
CA MET A 419 19.33 29.68 -1.62
C MET A 419 19.47 31.15 -1.20
N ASN A 420 18.35 31.85 -1.07
CA ASN A 420 18.21 33.00 -0.19
C ASN A 420 17.28 32.63 0.95
N VAL A 421 17.84 32.53 2.16
CA VAL A 421 17.12 32.29 3.41
C VAL A 421 16.50 33.61 3.87
N THR A 422 15.20 33.61 4.19
CA THR A 422 14.56 34.66 5.02
C THR A 422 13.93 34.00 6.24
N PRO A 423 14.04 34.58 7.45
CA PRO A 423 13.51 33.96 8.65
C PRO A 423 12.02 34.28 8.85
N ILE A 424 11.24 33.27 9.24
CA ILE A 424 9.86 33.41 9.68
C ILE A 424 9.84 33.74 11.18
N ASN A 425 9.18 34.84 11.54
CA ASN A 425 8.67 35.10 12.87
C ASN A 425 7.18 35.40 12.74
N SER A 426 6.32 34.57 13.33
CA SER A 426 5.03 35.03 13.82
C SER A 426 4.52 34.11 14.94
N ARG A 427 4.34 34.74 16.11
CA ARG A 427 3.46 34.25 17.18
C ARG A 427 2.01 34.41 16.70
N SER A 428 1.18 33.40 16.90
CA SER A 428 -0.29 33.58 16.88
C SER A 428 -0.88 33.18 18.22
N LEU A 429 -1.86 33.99 18.65
CA LEU A 429 -2.63 33.87 19.88
C LEU A 429 -3.84 32.98 19.59
N SER A 430 -4.03 31.94 20.41
CA SER A 430 -5.20 31.07 20.42
C SER A 430 -6.44 31.82 20.92
N ALA A 431 -7.49 31.86 20.11
CA ALA A 431 -8.84 32.24 20.53
C ALA A 431 -9.78 31.06 20.30
N THR A 432 -10.14 30.37 21.39
CA THR A 432 -11.11 29.28 21.40
C THR A 432 -12.53 29.85 21.40
N MET A 433 -13.29 29.70 20.32
CA MET A 433 -14.74 29.92 20.35
C MET A 433 -15.47 28.59 20.53
N HIS A 434 -16.11 28.42 21.69
CA HIS A 434 -17.10 27.38 21.94
C HIS A 434 -18.46 27.88 21.42
N SER A 435 -19.01 27.22 20.40
CA SER A 435 -20.42 27.40 20.03
C SER A 435 -21.28 26.44 20.86
N ARG A 436 -22.15 27.00 21.71
CA ARG A 436 -23.23 26.29 22.41
C ARG A 436 -24.44 26.25 21.47
N THR A 437 -24.85 25.07 21.03
CA THR A 437 -26.18 24.83 20.47
C THR A 437 -27.14 24.42 21.59
N LEU A 438 -28.23 25.18 21.72
CA LEU A 438 -29.36 24.90 22.61
C LEU A 438 -30.19 23.76 22.04
N GLY A 439 -30.56 22.82 22.92
CA GLY A 439 -31.33 21.63 22.57
C GLY A 439 -32.77 21.95 22.14
N ILE A 440 -33.17 21.31 21.05
CA ILE A 440 -34.57 21.04 20.69
C ILE A 440 -34.68 19.52 20.57
N GLN A 441 -35.78 18.98 21.09
CA GLN A 441 -36.01 17.56 21.37
C GLN A 441 -35.86 16.65 20.13
N ALA A 442 -35.22 15.49 20.35
CA ALA A 442 -34.90 14.47 19.37
C ALA A 442 -36.14 13.90 18.66
N SER A 443 -36.16 13.99 17.33
CA SER A 443 -36.78 12.97 16.48
C SER A 443 -35.73 11.91 16.15
N ALA A 444 -36.15 10.67 15.93
CA ALA A 444 -35.26 9.51 15.79
C ALA A 444 -34.35 9.65 14.54
N GLY A 445 -33.14 10.17 14.72
CA GLY A 445 -32.19 10.42 13.63
C GLY A 445 -31.54 9.15 13.05
N TYR A 446 -30.97 9.30 11.86
CA TYR A 446 -30.15 8.28 11.19
C TYR A 446 -28.99 7.82 12.09
N PRO A 447 -28.63 6.51 12.05
CA PRO A 447 -27.54 6.00 12.87
C PRO A 447 -26.22 6.65 12.42
N PRO A 448 -25.47 7.33 13.31
CA PRO A 448 -24.21 7.96 12.94
C PRO A 448 -23.20 6.90 12.52
N VAL A 449 -22.49 7.16 11.42
CA VAL A 449 -21.40 6.33 10.90
C VAL A 449 -20.07 6.92 11.36
N ASP A 450 -19.29 6.12 12.07
CA ASP A 450 -17.92 6.43 12.47
C ASP A 450 -16.95 6.14 11.32
N LYS A 451 -16.66 7.16 10.51
CA LYS A 451 -15.71 7.06 9.40
C LYS A 451 -14.29 6.77 9.85
N ALA A 452 -13.89 7.30 11.00
CA ALA A 452 -12.54 7.05 11.52
C ALA A 452 -12.40 5.56 11.84
N LEU A 453 -13.42 4.96 12.46
CA LEU A 453 -13.45 3.53 12.72
C LEU A 453 -13.41 2.70 11.43
N LEU A 454 -14.20 3.06 10.40
CA LEU A 454 -14.15 2.39 9.09
C LEU A 454 -12.77 2.49 8.44
N ALA A 455 -12.17 3.69 8.42
CA ALA A 455 -10.85 3.92 7.85
C ALA A 455 -9.75 3.17 8.60
N THR A 456 -9.72 3.25 9.93
CA THR A 456 -8.76 2.53 10.78
C THR A 456 -8.89 1.02 10.64
N SER A 457 -10.12 0.50 10.63
CA SER A 457 -10.36 -0.94 10.50
C SER A 457 -9.92 -1.46 9.12
N ASN A 458 -10.27 -0.76 8.04
CA ASN A 458 -9.80 -1.08 6.69
C ASN A 458 -8.26 -1.04 6.60
N GLN A 459 -7.64 -0.01 7.18
CA GLN A 459 -6.18 0.11 7.21
C GLN A 459 -5.52 -1.06 7.96
N GLN A 460 -6.04 -1.42 9.14
CA GLN A 460 -5.53 -2.56 9.90
C GLN A 460 -5.69 -3.87 9.11
N MET A 461 -6.82 -4.07 8.43
CA MET A 461 -7.02 -5.24 7.56
C MET A 461 -5.99 -5.30 6.41
N ARG A 462 -5.62 -4.16 5.82
CA ARG A 462 -4.57 -4.10 4.79
C ARG A 462 -3.19 -4.42 5.34
N ASP A 463 -2.89 -3.94 6.54
CA ASP A 463 -1.62 -4.22 7.23
C ASP A 463 -1.52 -5.70 7.60
N ASP A 464 -2.56 -6.28 8.19
CA ASP A 464 -2.60 -7.71 8.52
C ASP A 464 -2.60 -8.59 7.26
N ARG A 465 -3.24 -8.16 6.17
CA ARG A 465 -3.13 -8.81 4.85
C ARG A 465 -1.69 -8.80 4.36
N ASN A 466 -0.97 -7.70 4.58
CA ASN A 466 0.43 -7.62 4.19
C ASN A 466 1.28 -8.61 4.97
N ASP A 467 1.13 -8.63 6.30
CA ASP A 467 1.82 -9.57 7.20
C ASP A 467 1.53 -11.02 6.83
N ALA A 468 0.26 -11.36 6.60
CA ALA A 468 -0.14 -12.69 6.13
C ALA A 468 0.51 -13.03 4.79
N GLY A 469 0.62 -12.06 3.87
CA GLY A 469 1.29 -12.22 2.58
C GLY A 469 2.78 -12.49 2.73
N VAL A 470 3.48 -11.77 3.61
CA VAL A 470 4.92 -12.00 3.90
C VAL A 470 5.15 -13.43 4.36
N TRP A 471 4.38 -13.90 5.34
CA TRP A 471 4.54 -15.26 5.87
C TRP A 471 4.08 -16.34 4.90
N CYS A 472 3.00 -16.10 4.14
CA CYS A 472 2.54 -17.02 3.10
C CYS A 472 3.62 -17.24 2.04
N THR A 473 4.29 -16.17 1.57
CA THR A 473 5.39 -16.27 0.60
C THR A 473 6.60 -16.99 1.18
N LYS A 474 6.99 -16.69 2.42
CA LYS A 474 8.16 -17.30 3.05
C LYS A 474 7.97 -18.80 3.32
N LEU A 475 6.76 -19.21 3.72
CA LEU A 475 6.49 -20.56 4.21
C LEU A 475 5.77 -21.45 3.18
N ASN A 476 5.20 -20.86 2.12
CA ASN A 476 4.27 -21.52 1.20
C ASN A 476 3.15 -22.28 1.95
N TYR A 477 2.61 -21.65 3.00
CA TYR A 477 1.67 -22.27 3.92
C TYR A 477 0.26 -21.70 3.74
N LEU A 478 -0.70 -22.60 3.44
CA LEU A 478 -2.12 -22.29 3.22
C LEU A 478 -2.40 -21.14 2.22
N PRO A 479 -1.84 -21.18 0.99
CA PRO A 479 -2.02 -20.10 0.01
C PRO A 479 -3.49 -19.80 -0.31
N HIS A 480 -4.35 -20.82 -0.39
CA HIS A 480 -5.79 -20.61 -0.63
C HIS A 480 -6.51 -19.87 0.50
N LEU A 481 -6.04 -20.02 1.75
CA LEU A 481 -6.59 -19.26 2.87
C LEU A 481 -6.18 -17.80 2.76
N TYR A 482 -4.92 -17.55 2.39
CA TYR A 482 -4.46 -16.20 2.08
C TYR A 482 -5.28 -15.57 0.94
N ASP A 483 -5.52 -16.29 -0.16
CA ASP A 483 -6.30 -15.78 -1.30
C ASP A 483 -7.74 -15.40 -0.92
N ARG A 484 -8.37 -16.16 0.00
CA ARG A 484 -9.70 -15.81 0.52
C ARG A 484 -9.66 -14.48 1.27
N PHE A 485 -8.75 -14.33 2.22
CA PHE A 485 -8.64 -13.11 3.02
C PHE A 485 -8.13 -11.92 2.22
N ASN A 486 -7.27 -12.15 1.23
CA ASN A 486 -6.87 -11.13 0.27
C ASN A 486 -8.09 -10.58 -0.48
N ARG A 487 -8.98 -11.44 -1.00
CA ARG A 487 -10.23 -11.01 -1.63
C ARG A 487 -11.16 -10.27 -0.66
N LEU A 488 -11.29 -10.74 0.58
CA LEU A 488 -12.11 -10.07 1.59
C LEU A 488 -11.64 -8.62 1.83
N VAL A 489 -10.33 -8.39 1.99
CA VAL A 489 -9.79 -7.05 2.21
C VAL A 489 -9.97 -6.17 0.95
N LEU A 490 -9.84 -6.74 -0.25
CA LEU A 490 -10.15 -6.02 -1.50
C LEU A 490 -11.63 -5.62 -1.55
N ASN A 491 -12.55 -6.51 -1.18
CA ASN A 491 -13.98 -6.20 -1.10
C ASN A 491 -14.28 -5.08 -0.10
N VAL A 492 -13.57 -5.03 1.04
CA VAL A 492 -13.67 -3.91 1.99
C VAL A 492 -13.17 -2.60 1.37
N GLY A 493 -12.06 -2.64 0.62
CA GLY A 493 -11.58 -1.50 -0.18
C GLY A 493 -12.64 -0.98 -1.16
N THR A 494 -13.25 -1.87 -1.94
CA THR A 494 -14.36 -1.56 -2.86
C THR A 494 -15.58 -1.01 -2.12
N ALA A 495 -15.97 -1.62 -1.00
CA ALA A 495 -17.11 -1.19 -0.20
C ALA A 495 -16.93 0.24 0.33
N SER A 496 -15.70 0.59 0.75
CA SER A 496 -15.36 1.95 1.20
C SER A 496 -15.54 2.99 0.10
N MET A 497 -15.07 2.70 -1.12
CA MET A 497 -15.21 3.59 -2.27
C MET A 497 -16.68 3.75 -2.68
N ASN A 498 -17.40 2.62 -2.79
CA ASN A 498 -18.81 2.62 -3.16
C ASN A 498 -19.70 3.32 -2.13
N LEU A 499 -19.37 3.27 -0.84
CA LEU A 499 -20.11 4.00 0.20
C LEU A 499 -19.93 5.52 0.05
N GLN A 500 -18.69 5.96 -0.17
CA GLN A 500 -18.40 7.38 -0.37
C GLN A 500 -19.11 7.90 -1.63
N GLU A 501 -19.02 7.16 -2.74
CA GLU A 501 -19.70 7.49 -3.99
C GLU A 501 -21.22 7.51 -3.81
N ALA A 502 -21.81 6.45 -3.23
CA ALA A 502 -23.24 6.39 -2.96
C ALA A 502 -23.74 7.57 -2.12
N ALA A 503 -22.93 8.01 -1.15
CA ALA A 503 -23.24 9.17 -0.32
C ALA A 503 -23.13 10.48 -1.10
N GLN A 504 -22.10 10.65 -1.93
CA GLN A 504 -21.92 11.84 -2.77
C GLN A 504 -23.04 11.95 -3.82
N ASP A 505 -23.35 10.87 -4.54
CA ASP A 505 -24.44 10.79 -5.52
C ASP A 505 -25.79 11.17 -4.89
N SER A 506 -26.08 10.60 -3.72
CA SER A 506 -27.34 10.85 -3.02
C SER A 506 -27.39 12.27 -2.46
N GLN A 507 -26.28 12.78 -1.92
CA GLN A 507 -26.21 14.15 -1.41
C GLN A 507 -26.52 15.15 -2.52
N TYR A 508 -25.79 15.04 -3.63
CA TYR A 508 -25.94 15.93 -4.77
C TYR A 508 -27.37 15.89 -5.33
N THR A 509 -27.90 14.69 -5.55
CA THR A 509 -29.23 14.52 -6.14
C THR A 509 -30.35 15.03 -5.22
N LEU A 510 -30.22 14.85 -3.90
CA LEU A 510 -31.19 15.37 -2.94
C LEU A 510 -31.15 16.90 -2.82
N GLU A 511 -29.97 17.51 -2.74
CA GLU A 511 -29.82 18.98 -2.73
C GLU A 511 -30.49 19.61 -3.96
N LYS A 512 -30.25 19.02 -5.14
CA LYS A 512 -30.93 19.40 -6.38
C LYS A 512 -32.44 19.25 -6.29
N ASN A 513 -32.92 18.07 -5.92
CA ASN A 513 -34.35 17.77 -5.94
C ASN A 513 -35.12 18.63 -4.94
N ILE A 514 -34.53 18.98 -3.79
CA ILE A 514 -35.08 19.99 -2.87
C ILE A 514 -35.22 21.35 -3.58
N GLY A 515 -34.18 21.79 -4.30
CA GLY A 515 -34.22 23.05 -5.04
C GLY A 515 -35.28 23.07 -6.15
N ARG A 516 -35.37 21.98 -6.93
CA ARG A 516 -36.38 21.81 -8.00
C ARG A 516 -37.80 21.81 -7.44
N LEU A 517 -38.01 21.03 -6.38
CA LEU A 517 -39.30 20.95 -5.70
C LEU A 517 -39.69 22.32 -5.13
N GLY A 518 -38.75 23.04 -4.52
CA GLY A 518 -39.00 24.40 -4.02
C GLY A 518 -39.45 25.40 -5.10
N ARG A 519 -38.88 25.33 -6.31
CA ARG A 519 -39.33 26.13 -7.46
C ARG A 519 -40.72 25.71 -7.92
N LEU A 520 -40.96 24.41 -8.06
CA LEU A 520 -42.25 23.87 -8.49
C LEU A 520 -43.38 24.23 -7.51
N GLU A 521 -43.13 24.18 -6.20
CA GLU A 521 -44.09 24.60 -5.18
C GLU A 521 -44.35 26.12 -5.19
N ALA A 522 -43.39 26.93 -5.65
CA ALA A 522 -43.60 28.36 -5.86
C ALA A 522 -44.48 28.60 -7.10
N ASP A 523 -44.19 27.93 -8.22
CA ASP A 523 -45.00 28.00 -9.45
C ASP A 523 -46.46 27.57 -9.16
N LEU A 524 -46.66 26.45 -8.47
CA LEU A 524 -47.98 25.97 -8.04
C LEU A 524 -48.73 27.01 -7.19
N ARG A 525 -48.02 27.66 -6.26
CA ARG A 525 -48.60 28.68 -5.40
C ARG A 525 -48.98 29.94 -6.18
N ASP A 526 -48.13 30.38 -7.09
CA ASP A 526 -48.36 31.57 -7.89
C ASP A 526 -49.56 31.35 -8.85
N GLU A 527 -49.66 30.17 -9.46
CA GLU A 527 -50.79 29.81 -10.33
C GLU A 527 -52.11 29.70 -9.55
N LEU A 528 -52.10 29.07 -8.37
CA LEU A 528 -53.28 28.97 -7.49
C LEU A 528 -53.77 30.34 -6.98
N ASN A 529 -52.88 31.32 -6.85
CA ASN A 529 -53.22 32.68 -6.43
C ASN A 529 -53.50 33.64 -7.61
N GLY A 530 -53.19 33.21 -8.83
CA GLY A 530 -53.24 34.00 -10.05
C GLY A 530 -54.43 33.62 -10.93
N ASP A 531 -54.14 33.24 -12.18
CA ASP A 531 -55.15 32.92 -13.20
C ASP A 531 -55.92 31.62 -12.88
N ASN A 532 -55.37 30.78 -11.99
CA ASN A 532 -55.94 29.53 -11.51
C ASN A 532 -56.34 28.61 -12.68
N ASP A 533 -55.42 28.47 -13.63
CA ASP A 533 -55.55 27.57 -14.77
C ASP A 533 -55.50 26.12 -14.28
N VAL A 534 -56.67 25.47 -14.32
CA VAL A 534 -56.86 24.09 -13.83
C VAL A 534 -56.02 23.09 -14.62
N GLU A 535 -55.78 23.32 -15.91
CA GLU A 535 -54.98 22.42 -16.75
C GLU A 535 -53.50 22.53 -16.38
N LEU A 536 -52.99 23.76 -16.24
CA LEU A 536 -51.61 24.01 -15.80
C LEU A 536 -51.36 23.52 -14.37
N ILE A 537 -52.30 23.72 -13.44
CA ILE A 537 -52.18 23.20 -12.06
C ILE A 537 -52.07 21.67 -12.08
N ALA A 538 -52.91 20.98 -12.85
CA ALA A 538 -52.86 19.52 -12.96
C ALA A 538 -51.52 19.02 -13.55
N GLU A 539 -50.97 19.73 -14.55
CA GLU A 539 -49.64 19.45 -15.10
C GLU A 539 -48.53 19.60 -14.04
N LEU A 540 -48.57 20.68 -13.25
CA LEU A 540 -47.60 20.94 -12.19
C LEU A 540 -47.67 19.91 -11.05
N GLU A 541 -48.88 19.47 -10.67
CA GLU A 541 -49.06 18.42 -9.67
C GLU A 541 -48.59 17.04 -10.15
N HIS A 542 -48.75 16.76 -11.44
CA HIS A 542 -48.19 15.57 -12.06
C HIS A 542 -46.66 15.61 -12.05
N GLU A 543 -46.06 16.75 -12.41
CA GLU A 543 -44.61 16.94 -12.33
C GLU A 543 -44.08 16.77 -10.90
N ARG A 544 -44.80 17.27 -9.88
CA ARG A 544 -44.44 17.10 -8.47
C ARG A 544 -44.33 15.63 -8.10
N THR A 545 -45.33 14.85 -8.50
CA THR A 545 -45.37 13.40 -8.20
C THR A 545 -44.20 12.68 -8.88
N ARG A 546 -43.96 12.96 -10.17
CA ARG A 546 -42.83 12.41 -10.93
C ARG A 546 -41.48 12.76 -10.32
N LEU A 547 -41.29 14.01 -9.90
CA LEU A 547 -40.07 14.47 -9.25
C LEU A 547 -39.81 13.75 -7.92
N LEU A 548 -40.85 13.56 -7.10
CA LEU A 548 -40.75 12.84 -5.83
C LEU A 548 -40.40 11.36 -6.03
N ASP A 549 -41.00 10.69 -7.01
CA ASP A 549 -40.68 9.29 -7.33
C ASP A 549 -39.24 9.13 -7.83
N ALA A 550 -38.81 10.02 -8.73
CA ALA A 550 -37.42 10.06 -9.21
C ALA A 550 -36.44 10.31 -8.06
N ALA A 551 -36.76 11.22 -7.12
CA ALA A 551 -35.90 11.54 -5.98
C ALA A 551 -35.75 10.39 -4.98
N VAL A 552 -36.79 9.57 -4.79
CA VAL A 552 -36.69 8.35 -3.96
C VAL A 552 -35.88 7.28 -4.68
N GLN A 553 -36.09 7.12 -5.98
CA GLN A 553 -35.36 6.16 -6.79
C GLN A 553 -33.86 6.45 -6.83
N SER A 554 -33.48 7.73 -6.93
CA SER A 554 -32.07 8.15 -6.95
C SER A 554 -31.28 7.85 -5.68
N VAL A 555 -31.96 7.61 -4.54
CA VAL A 555 -31.32 7.16 -3.29
C VAL A 555 -31.39 5.63 -3.16
N ARG A 556 -32.45 5.00 -3.71
CA ARG A 556 -32.64 3.55 -3.67
C ARG A 556 -31.52 2.79 -4.39
N GLU A 557 -31.09 3.29 -5.56
CA GLU A 557 -30.03 2.65 -6.36
C GLU A 557 -28.68 2.65 -5.61
N PRO A 558 -28.13 3.80 -5.16
CA PRO A 558 -26.96 3.83 -4.28
C PRO A 558 -27.11 2.96 -3.02
N GLY A 559 -28.28 2.98 -2.39
CA GLY A 559 -28.57 2.16 -1.22
C GLY A 559 -28.50 0.65 -1.49
N SER A 560 -28.88 0.20 -2.70
CA SER A 560 -28.70 -1.19 -3.12
C SER A 560 -27.23 -1.56 -3.25
N THR A 561 -26.42 -0.70 -3.88
CA THR A 561 -24.98 -0.90 -4.01
C THR A 561 -24.30 -1.04 -2.66
N VAL A 562 -24.63 -0.15 -1.70
CA VAL A 562 -24.13 -0.22 -0.32
C VAL A 562 -24.55 -1.54 0.34
N ARG A 563 -25.81 -1.97 0.18
CA ARG A 563 -26.27 -3.26 0.72
C ARG A 563 -25.54 -4.45 0.11
N ASP A 564 -25.28 -4.44 -1.18
CA ASP A 564 -24.59 -5.55 -1.86
C ASP A 564 -23.13 -5.64 -1.41
N CYS A 565 -22.44 -4.49 -1.26
CA CYS A 565 -21.11 -4.44 -0.64
C CYS A 565 -21.12 -5.02 0.79
N LEU A 566 -22.16 -4.71 1.59
CA LEU A 566 -22.30 -5.26 2.95
C LEU A 566 -22.39 -6.80 2.94
N LYS A 567 -23.04 -7.41 1.94
CA LYS A 567 -23.10 -8.87 1.82
C LYS A 567 -21.71 -9.46 1.57
N ASP A 568 -20.92 -8.84 0.69
CA ASP A 568 -19.59 -9.32 0.32
C ASP A 568 -18.57 -9.23 1.46
N ILE A 569 -18.71 -8.25 2.36
CA ILE A 569 -17.85 -8.10 3.56
C ILE A 569 -18.34 -8.91 4.77
N CYS A 570 -19.56 -9.46 4.72
CA CYS A 570 -20.13 -10.27 5.79
C CYS A 570 -19.74 -11.76 5.71
N ASP A 571 -18.92 -12.18 4.74
CA ASP A 571 -18.39 -13.55 4.67
C ASP A 571 -17.56 -13.87 5.92
N ALA A 572 -18.10 -14.72 6.80
CA ALA A 572 -17.50 -15.04 8.09
C ALA A 572 -16.51 -16.22 8.00
N PHE A 573 -15.45 -16.14 8.80
CA PHE A 573 -14.51 -17.25 9.00
C PHE A 573 -14.59 -17.80 10.42
N ASP A 574 -14.79 -19.12 10.54
CA ASP A 574 -14.71 -19.79 11.85
C ASP A 574 -13.24 -20.00 12.26
N GLN A 575 -12.72 -19.08 13.08
CA GLN A 575 -11.37 -19.14 13.64
C GLN A 575 -11.09 -20.44 14.43
N ARG A 576 -12.12 -21.19 14.88
CA ARG A 576 -11.92 -22.49 15.55
C ARG A 576 -11.26 -23.51 14.64
N LEU A 577 -11.45 -23.41 13.32
CA LEU A 577 -10.87 -24.32 12.33
C LEU A 577 -9.33 -24.28 12.32
N THR A 578 -8.74 -23.15 12.72
CA THR A 578 -7.28 -22.98 12.74
C THR A 578 -6.67 -22.90 14.14
N ARG A 579 -7.51 -22.85 15.19
CA ARG A 579 -7.06 -22.75 16.58
C ARG A 579 -6.31 -23.99 17.07
N ALA A 580 -6.68 -25.18 16.60
CA ALA A 580 -5.96 -26.41 16.94
C ALA A 580 -4.52 -26.41 16.42
N TYR A 581 -4.29 -25.91 15.20
CA TYR A 581 -2.95 -25.80 14.63
C TYR A 581 -2.04 -24.87 15.42
N LEU A 582 -2.56 -23.77 15.97
CA LEU A 582 -1.78 -22.87 16.84
C LEU A 582 -1.25 -23.61 18.07
N VAL A 583 -2.09 -24.42 18.72
CA VAL A 583 -1.70 -25.22 19.89
C VAL A 583 -0.63 -26.25 19.51
N ASP A 584 -0.78 -26.90 18.34
CA ASP A 584 0.22 -27.85 17.85
C ASP A 584 1.56 -27.17 17.55
N PHE A 585 1.57 -26.00 16.91
CA PHE A 585 2.80 -25.24 16.64
C PHE A 585 3.49 -24.74 17.92
N GLU A 586 2.72 -24.30 18.91
CA GLU A 586 3.26 -23.94 20.23
C GLU A 586 3.82 -25.15 20.99
N ARG A 587 3.25 -26.33 20.82
CA ARG A 587 3.80 -27.57 21.36
C ARG A 587 5.12 -27.92 20.66
N GLU A 588 5.14 -27.96 19.34
CA GLU A 588 6.34 -28.24 18.53
C GLU A 588 7.49 -27.29 18.87
N ALA A 589 7.21 -25.99 18.96
CA ALA A 589 8.24 -25.00 19.31
C ALA A 589 8.79 -25.19 20.73
N ARG A 590 7.95 -25.57 21.71
CA ARG A 590 8.40 -25.88 23.08
C ARG A 590 9.25 -27.14 23.14
N GLU A 591 8.86 -28.20 22.43
CA GLU A 591 9.61 -29.45 22.36
C GLU A 591 10.99 -29.21 21.72
N ALA A 592 11.05 -28.49 20.60
CA ALA A 592 12.30 -28.12 19.94
C ALA A 592 13.18 -27.21 20.82
N THR A 593 12.59 -26.29 21.58
CA THR A 593 13.34 -25.44 22.52
C THR A 593 14.01 -26.27 23.62
N ALA A 594 13.28 -27.22 24.20
CA ALA A 594 13.82 -28.11 25.23
C ALA A 594 14.95 -29.01 24.67
N GLU A 595 14.82 -29.50 23.43
CA GLU A 595 15.88 -30.28 22.78
C GLU A 595 17.11 -29.42 22.51
N ILE A 596 16.96 -28.17 22.05
CA ILE A 596 18.09 -27.22 21.88
C ILE A 596 18.81 -26.99 23.20
N GLU A 597 18.10 -26.81 24.31
CA GLU A 597 18.73 -26.65 25.63
C GLU A 597 19.57 -27.88 26.01
N ALA A 598 19.03 -29.08 25.79
CA ALA A 598 19.74 -30.33 26.05
C ALA A 598 20.97 -30.51 25.12
N LEU A 599 20.84 -30.17 23.84
CA LEU A 599 21.93 -30.23 22.86
C LEU A 599 23.02 -29.20 23.15
N ARG A 600 22.66 -27.97 23.54
CA ARG A 600 23.61 -26.93 23.94
C ARG A 600 24.37 -27.31 25.20
N ALA A 601 23.70 -27.94 26.18
CA ALA A 601 24.38 -28.46 27.36
C ALA A 601 25.43 -29.53 26.99
N LYS A 602 25.11 -30.46 26.08
CA LYS A 602 26.08 -31.44 25.55
C LYS A 602 27.20 -30.75 24.77
N LEU A 603 26.87 -29.75 23.95
CA LEU A 603 27.82 -29.00 23.13
C LEU A 603 28.88 -28.32 24.00
N VAL A 604 28.47 -27.59 25.05
CA VAL A 604 29.37 -26.92 25.99
C VAL A 604 30.32 -27.93 26.65
N ILE A 605 29.82 -29.09 27.07
CA ILE A 605 30.66 -30.14 27.67
C ILE A 605 31.75 -30.60 26.69
N ILE A 606 31.39 -30.86 25.43
CA ILE A 606 32.36 -31.33 24.42
C ILE A 606 33.32 -30.20 24.02
N GLN A 607 32.84 -28.96 23.95
CA GLN A 607 33.68 -27.78 23.70
C GLN A 607 34.71 -27.58 24.82
N ASP A 608 34.31 -27.67 26.09
CA ASP A 608 35.22 -27.56 27.23
C ASP A 608 36.25 -28.69 27.25
N GLN A 609 35.82 -29.93 26.99
CA GLN A 609 36.74 -31.07 26.84
C GLN A 609 37.76 -30.84 25.74
N ARG A 610 37.31 -30.36 24.58
CA ARG A 610 38.19 -30.04 23.45
C ARG A 610 39.12 -28.88 23.79
N GLN A 611 38.64 -27.84 24.46
CA GLN A 611 39.44 -26.67 24.85
C GLN A 611 40.59 -27.05 25.79
N VAL A 612 40.34 -27.94 26.75
CA VAL A 612 41.39 -28.50 27.63
C VAL A 612 42.47 -29.22 26.82
N VAL A 613 42.08 -30.01 25.81
CA VAL A 613 43.03 -30.68 24.91
C VAL A 613 43.82 -29.67 24.08
N ILE A 614 43.17 -28.63 23.56
CA ILE A 614 43.80 -27.55 22.79
C ILE A 614 44.82 -26.77 23.62
N ASP A 615 44.47 -26.37 24.84
CA ASP A 615 45.36 -25.61 25.71
C ASP A 615 46.56 -26.44 26.15
N ALA A 616 46.36 -27.74 26.37
CA ALA A 616 47.46 -28.68 26.60
C ALA A 616 48.37 -28.82 25.37
N VAL A 617 47.81 -28.93 24.16
CA VAL A 617 48.57 -28.94 22.89
C VAL A 617 49.40 -27.66 22.75
N LYS A 618 48.82 -26.48 23.03
CA LYS A 618 49.53 -25.18 23.00
C LYS A 618 50.65 -25.07 24.04
N ALA A 619 50.40 -25.55 25.27
CA ALA A 619 51.40 -25.55 26.33
C ALA A 619 52.61 -26.44 25.97
N ILE A 620 52.34 -27.59 25.35
CA ILE A 620 53.37 -28.50 24.83
C ILE A 620 54.13 -27.84 23.66
N GLU A 621 53.43 -27.15 22.75
CA GLU A 621 54.05 -26.44 21.61
C GLU A 621 55.05 -25.37 22.07
N LYS A 622 54.65 -24.53 23.01
CA LYS A 622 55.46 -23.42 23.54
C LYS A 622 56.78 -23.90 24.16
N ALA A 623 56.80 -25.11 24.70
CA ALA A 623 57.95 -25.70 25.37
C ALA A 623 58.98 -26.32 24.39
N GLY A 624 58.59 -26.53 23.13
CA GLY A 624 59.49 -26.98 22.06
C GLY A 624 59.17 -28.37 21.53
N LEU A 625 58.93 -28.46 20.22
CA LEU A 625 58.50 -29.69 19.53
C LEU A 625 59.63 -30.72 19.30
N ASP A 626 60.89 -30.34 19.55
CA ASP A 626 62.05 -31.10 19.10
C ASP A 626 62.30 -32.45 19.80
N GLU A 627 61.86 -32.60 21.06
CA GLU A 627 61.98 -33.86 21.81
C GLU A 627 60.72 -34.75 21.76
N LEU A 628 59.53 -34.18 21.52
CA LEU A 628 58.24 -34.89 21.50
C LEU A 628 58.04 -35.79 20.27
N ALA A 629 58.76 -35.50 19.17
CA ALA A 629 58.74 -36.20 17.89
C ALA A 629 59.31 -37.64 17.93
N LYS A 630 59.55 -38.24 19.11
CA LYS A 630 60.02 -39.63 19.24
C LYS A 630 58.88 -40.61 19.60
N GLY A 631 57.61 -40.23 19.40
CA GLY A 631 56.46 -41.03 19.86
C GLY A 631 56.41 -41.20 21.37
N ILE A 632 56.91 -40.20 22.13
CA ILE A 632 57.08 -40.28 23.57
C ILE A 632 55.72 -40.27 24.27
N VAL A 633 55.54 -41.19 25.21
CA VAL A 633 54.41 -41.16 26.13
C VAL A 633 54.54 -39.94 27.03
N LEU A 634 53.52 -39.09 27.02
CA LEU A 634 53.47 -37.88 27.84
C LEU A 634 53.38 -38.29 29.31
N THR A 635 54.47 -38.06 30.05
CA THR A 635 54.61 -38.33 31.48
C THR A 635 55.12 -37.06 32.19
N ILE A 636 54.88 -36.95 33.50
CA ILE A 636 55.32 -35.80 34.29
C ILE A 636 56.83 -35.53 34.13
N GLU A 637 57.64 -36.59 34.13
CA GLU A 637 59.10 -36.49 33.98
C GLU A 637 59.47 -35.94 32.61
N LYS A 638 58.83 -36.41 31.54
CA LYS A 638 59.07 -35.90 30.19
C LYS A 638 58.57 -34.49 29.98
N LEU A 639 57.43 -34.11 30.57
CA LEU A 639 56.95 -32.73 30.51
C LEU A 639 57.88 -31.75 31.25
N LYS A 640 58.54 -32.19 32.34
CA LYS A 640 59.58 -31.40 33.02
C LYS A 640 60.85 -31.25 32.17
N GLU A 641 61.29 -32.33 31.53
CA GLU A 641 62.45 -32.31 30.62
C GLU A 641 62.22 -31.38 29.42
N LEU A 642 60.98 -31.31 28.93
CA LEU A 642 60.54 -30.38 27.88
C LEU A 642 60.50 -28.91 28.33
N GLY A 643 60.71 -28.62 29.62
CA GLY A 643 60.77 -27.25 30.12
C GLY A 643 59.41 -26.61 30.41
N LEU A 644 58.32 -27.39 30.49
CA LEU A 644 57.02 -26.87 30.90
C LEU A 644 57.04 -26.41 32.36
N ALA A 645 56.40 -25.28 32.65
CA ALA A 645 56.23 -24.82 34.02
C ALA A 645 55.26 -25.75 34.79
N PRO A 646 55.36 -25.86 36.13
CA PRO A 646 54.47 -26.73 36.90
C PRO A 646 52.96 -26.58 36.63
N PRO A 647 52.40 -25.36 36.41
CA PRO A 647 51.01 -25.19 36.02
C PRO A 647 50.68 -25.76 34.62
N GLU A 648 51.60 -25.61 33.67
CA GLU A 648 51.45 -26.13 32.29
C GLU A 648 51.50 -27.68 32.29
N ILE A 649 52.36 -28.28 33.14
CA ILE A 649 52.41 -29.73 33.35
C ILE A 649 51.08 -30.25 33.91
N GLN A 650 50.50 -29.54 34.90
CA GLN A 650 49.21 -29.93 35.47
C GLN A 650 48.09 -29.90 34.42
N LEU A 651 48.05 -28.87 33.58
CA LEU A 651 47.09 -28.74 32.48
C LEU A 651 47.19 -29.92 31.50
N VAL A 652 48.40 -30.26 31.06
CA VAL A 652 48.62 -31.39 30.14
C VAL A 652 48.22 -32.73 30.76
N MET A 653 48.61 -32.96 32.02
CA MET A 653 48.24 -34.20 32.72
C MET A 653 46.73 -34.31 32.96
N PHE A 654 46.05 -33.17 33.18
CA PHE A 654 44.59 -33.13 33.27
C PHE A 654 43.93 -33.47 31.94
N ALA A 655 44.42 -32.94 30.82
CA ALA A 655 43.94 -33.30 29.47
C ALA A 655 44.14 -34.79 29.17
N ILE A 656 45.30 -35.36 29.50
CA ILE A 656 45.58 -36.79 29.37
C ILE A 656 44.59 -37.63 30.17
N GLU A 657 44.28 -37.22 31.40
CA GLU A 657 43.33 -37.93 32.25
C GLU A 657 41.90 -37.85 31.71
N GLN A 658 41.52 -36.73 31.09
CA GLN A 658 40.22 -36.63 30.39
C GLN A 658 40.17 -37.56 29.17
N LEU A 659 41.22 -37.55 28.35
CA LEU A 659 41.30 -38.40 27.15
C LEU A 659 41.27 -39.90 27.48
N LYS A 660 41.94 -40.32 28.57
CA LYS A 660 41.88 -41.70 29.05
C LYS A 660 40.47 -42.17 29.40
N LYS A 661 39.57 -41.27 29.79
CA LYS A 661 38.17 -41.61 30.10
C LYS A 661 37.32 -41.82 28.85
N THR A 662 37.77 -41.31 27.70
CA THR A 662 37.02 -41.36 26.43
C THR A 662 37.57 -42.37 25.43
N MET A 663 38.77 -42.92 25.65
CA MET A 663 39.42 -43.91 24.77
C MET A 663 39.23 -45.34 25.30
N GLU A 664 38.77 -46.27 24.44
CA GLU A 664 38.54 -47.70 24.80
C GLU A 664 39.84 -48.51 25.00
N ASP A 665 41.00 -48.01 24.55
CA ASP A 665 42.27 -48.77 24.50
C ASP A 665 43.32 -48.21 25.48
N ILE A 666 43.14 -48.51 26.77
CA ILE A 666 43.83 -47.89 27.93
C ILE A 666 45.33 -48.29 28.06
N GLY A 667 45.84 -49.19 27.22
CA GLY A 667 47.07 -49.95 27.52
C GLY A 667 48.44 -49.29 27.29
N LYS A 668 48.58 -48.20 26.50
CA LYS A 668 49.91 -47.78 25.97
C LYS A 668 50.40 -46.36 26.32
N GLY A 669 49.66 -45.61 27.14
CA GLY A 669 49.99 -44.21 27.47
C GLY A 669 49.71 -43.24 26.31
N ILE A 670 49.41 -41.98 26.62
CA ILE A 670 48.97 -40.98 25.63
C ILE A 670 50.17 -40.23 25.05
N ARG A 671 50.25 -40.16 23.71
CA ARG A 671 51.24 -39.37 22.97
C ARG A 671 50.62 -38.07 22.48
N PHE A 672 51.45 -37.14 22.03
CA PHE A 672 51.01 -35.87 21.45
C PHE A 672 50.03 -36.07 20.27
N LEU A 673 50.35 -36.97 19.33
CA LEU A 673 49.47 -37.28 18.19
C LEU A 673 48.15 -37.95 18.58
N ASP A 674 48.10 -38.65 19.72
CA ASP A 674 46.85 -39.24 20.23
C ASP A 674 45.92 -38.13 20.78
N MET A 675 46.47 -37.11 21.44
CA MET A 675 45.69 -35.94 21.89
C MET A 675 45.06 -35.18 20.72
N VAL A 676 45.83 -35.02 19.64
CA VAL A 676 45.41 -34.41 18.39
C VAL A 676 44.26 -35.17 17.73
N ARG A 677 44.40 -36.49 17.53
CA ARG A 677 43.36 -37.32 16.92
C ARG A 677 42.06 -37.32 17.73
N GLU A 678 42.16 -37.29 19.05
CA GLU A 678 40.97 -37.18 19.91
C GLU A 678 40.33 -35.78 19.84
N SER A 679 41.12 -34.71 19.69
CA SER A 679 40.62 -33.36 19.41
C SER A 679 39.79 -33.33 18.11
N ASP A 680 40.22 -34.03 17.06
CA ASP A 680 39.48 -34.16 15.79
C ASP A 680 38.14 -34.88 15.99
N LYS A 681 38.12 -35.99 16.73
CA LYS A 681 36.87 -36.71 17.04
C LYS A 681 35.90 -35.85 17.86
N LEU A 682 36.41 -35.03 18.78
CA LEU A 682 35.59 -34.08 19.53
C LEU A 682 35.02 -33.00 18.62
N GLN A 683 35.78 -32.54 17.63
CA GLN A 683 35.31 -31.60 16.61
C GLN A 683 34.19 -32.19 15.75
N GLU A 684 34.32 -33.44 15.28
CA GLU A 684 33.25 -34.11 14.53
C GLU A 684 31.94 -34.20 15.34
N LYS A 685 32.04 -34.44 16.66
CA LYS A 685 30.88 -34.44 17.56
C LYS A 685 30.28 -33.05 17.75
N ILE A 686 31.11 -32.02 17.85
CA ILE A 686 30.67 -30.62 17.91
C ILE A 686 29.86 -30.26 16.66
N GLU A 687 30.38 -30.59 15.48
CA GLU A 687 29.70 -30.32 14.20
C GLU A 687 28.36 -31.07 14.09
N ALA A 688 28.31 -32.33 14.53
CA ALA A 688 27.07 -33.11 14.53
C ALA A 688 26.01 -32.51 15.47
N LEU A 689 26.40 -32.05 16.66
CA LEU A 689 25.51 -31.38 17.60
C LEU A 689 25.02 -30.03 17.07
N SER A 690 25.91 -29.22 16.48
CA SER A 690 25.52 -27.94 15.86
C SER A 690 24.49 -28.14 14.76
N LYS A 691 24.67 -29.14 13.89
CA LYS A 691 23.67 -29.48 12.84
C LYS A 691 22.30 -29.87 13.42
N GLN A 692 22.27 -30.56 14.56
CA GLN A 692 21.02 -30.90 15.23
C GLN A 692 20.35 -29.66 15.84
N ILE A 693 21.14 -28.76 16.46
CA ILE A 693 20.65 -27.48 16.98
C ILE A 693 20.05 -26.63 15.86
N ASP A 694 20.67 -26.60 14.69
CA ASP A 694 20.18 -25.85 13.52
C ASP A 694 18.85 -26.42 13.01
N LEU A 695 18.71 -27.75 12.98
CA LEU A 695 17.46 -28.43 12.60
C LEU A 695 16.32 -28.05 13.55
N GLU A 696 16.54 -28.14 14.85
CA GLU A 696 15.54 -27.77 15.86
C GLU A 696 15.23 -26.26 15.83
N SER A 697 16.23 -25.41 15.58
CA SER A 697 16.04 -23.97 15.41
C SER A 697 15.16 -23.66 14.19
N SER A 698 15.28 -24.45 13.12
CA SER A 698 14.42 -24.36 11.94
C SER A 698 12.96 -24.70 12.26
N ILE A 699 12.71 -25.69 13.11
CA ILE A 699 11.36 -26.03 13.59
C ILE A 699 10.76 -24.83 14.35
N ILE A 700 11.50 -24.24 15.30
CA ILE A 700 11.03 -23.08 16.07
C ILE A 700 10.68 -21.92 15.15
N SER A 701 11.56 -21.57 14.21
CA SER A 701 11.33 -20.44 13.29
C SER A 701 10.14 -20.69 12.35
N THR A 702 9.97 -21.92 11.85
CA THR A 702 8.85 -22.32 10.99
C THR A 702 7.53 -22.26 11.76
N SER A 703 7.47 -22.81 12.97
CA SER A 703 6.27 -22.81 13.81
C SER A 703 5.89 -21.41 14.28
N ALA A 704 6.88 -20.57 14.61
CA ALA A 704 6.65 -19.15 14.89
C ALA A 704 6.10 -18.39 13.67
N GLY A 705 6.63 -18.66 12.46
CA GLY A 705 6.14 -18.08 11.23
C GLY A 705 4.69 -18.49 10.90
N LYS A 706 4.36 -19.77 11.02
CA LYS A 706 2.98 -20.28 10.82
C LYS A 706 2.00 -19.69 11.83
N THR A 707 2.45 -19.50 13.07
CA THR A 707 1.68 -18.83 14.14
C THR A 707 1.38 -17.38 13.77
N LYS A 708 2.40 -16.61 13.37
CA LYS A 708 2.22 -15.22 12.91
C LYS A 708 1.27 -15.12 11.72
N TYR A 709 1.38 -16.04 10.75
CA TYR A 709 0.45 -16.11 9.62
C TYR A 709 -1.01 -16.30 10.07
N ILE A 710 -1.29 -17.29 10.94
CA ILE A 710 -2.66 -17.55 11.40
C ILE A 710 -3.19 -16.38 12.24
N HIS A 711 -2.35 -15.76 13.09
CA HIS A 711 -2.74 -14.58 13.86
C HIS A 711 -3.10 -13.40 12.97
N ALA A 712 -2.34 -13.14 11.90
CA ALA A 712 -2.69 -12.09 10.93
C ALA A 712 -4.05 -12.39 10.27
N ILE A 713 -4.32 -13.64 9.89
CA ILE A 713 -5.64 -14.05 9.36
C ILE A 713 -6.76 -13.83 10.40
N HIS A 714 -6.53 -14.16 11.67
CA HIS A 714 -7.50 -13.91 12.74
C HIS A 714 -7.75 -12.43 12.96
N ALA A 715 -6.70 -11.60 12.92
CA ALA A 715 -6.79 -10.15 13.06
C ALA A 715 -7.64 -9.51 11.93
N ILE A 716 -7.48 -9.97 10.68
CA ILE A 716 -8.34 -9.53 9.57
C ILE A 716 -9.82 -9.90 9.84
N GLU A 717 -10.12 -11.11 10.31
CA GLU A 717 -11.50 -11.51 10.65
C GLU A 717 -12.07 -10.68 11.80
N ASP A 718 -11.26 -10.33 12.80
CA ASP A 718 -11.72 -9.53 13.92
C ASP A 718 -12.02 -8.09 13.49
N GLN A 719 -11.17 -7.50 12.64
CA GLN A 719 -11.43 -6.20 12.03
C GLN A 719 -12.62 -6.24 11.07
N ARG A 720 -12.79 -7.31 10.28
CA ARG A 720 -13.96 -7.50 9.42
C ARG A 720 -15.27 -7.38 10.20
N LYS A 721 -15.37 -7.96 11.41
CA LYS A 721 -16.56 -7.84 12.27
C LYS A 721 -16.84 -6.39 12.65
N VAL A 722 -15.78 -5.65 13.03
CA VAL A 722 -15.86 -4.22 13.37
C VAL A 722 -16.33 -3.41 12.17
N TYR A 723 -15.65 -3.56 11.03
CA TYR A 723 -15.97 -2.86 9.80
C TYR A 723 -17.39 -3.16 9.32
N ALA A 724 -17.79 -4.43 9.23
CA ALA A 724 -19.12 -4.81 8.77
C ALA A 724 -20.24 -4.29 9.69
N SER A 725 -20.02 -4.29 11.00
CA SER A 725 -20.99 -3.74 11.96
C SER A 725 -21.17 -2.24 11.80
N GLU A 726 -20.08 -1.50 11.58
CA GLU A 726 -20.15 -0.05 11.39
C GLU A 726 -20.75 0.30 10.01
N TYR A 727 -20.33 -0.41 8.96
CA TYR A 727 -20.82 -0.24 7.60
C TYR A 727 -22.31 -0.54 7.47
N ALA A 728 -22.84 -1.51 8.24
CA ALA A 728 -24.26 -1.83 8.27
C ALA A 728 -25.16 -0.65 8.70
N LYS A 729 -24.63 0.29 9.49
CA LYS A 729 -25.37 1.51 9.86
C LYS A 729 -25.65 2.37 8.63
N ALA A 730 -24.69 2.48 7.71
CA ALA A 730 -24.90 3.20 6.46
C ALA A 730 -25.98 2.53 5.61
N ALA A 731 -25.87 1.22 5.37
CA ALA A 731 -26.89 0.46 4.64
C ALA A 731 -28.29 0.66 5.25
N THR A 732 -28.38 0.62 6.58
CA THR A 732 -29.63 0.86 7.32
C THR A 732 -30.17 2.29 7.11
N ALA A 733 -29.30 3.30 7.10
CA ALA A 733 -29.70 4.69 6.89
C ALA A 733 -30.31 4.91 5.49
N PHE A 734 -29.68 4.37 4.43
CA PHE A 734 -30.24 4.40 3.08
C PHE A 734 -31.61 3.72 2.99
N GLU A 735 -31.77 2.56 3.64
CA GLU A 735 -33.04 1.85 3.70
C GLU A 735 -34.12 2.62 4.46
N GLN A 736 -33.75 3.27 5.57
CA GLN A 736 -34.65 4.10 6.36
C GLN A 736 -35.20 5.27 5.55
N PHE A 737 -34.34 5.99 4.80
CA PHE A 737 -34.78 7.09 3.94
C PHE A 737 -35.78 6.62 2.87
N VAL A 738 -35.40 5.58 2.12
CA VAL A 738 -36.25 5.04 1.03
C VAL A 738 -37.58 4.54 1.57
N LYS A 739 -37.56 3.92 2.76
CA LYS A 739 -38.79 3.49 3.43
C LYS A 739 -39.63 4.70 3.84
N ALA A 740 -39.06 5.70 4.52
CA ALA A 740 -39.81 6.86 5.00
C ALA A 740 -40.53 7.63 3.87
N MET A 741 -39.97 7.61 2.66
CA MET A 741 -40.51 8.34 1.49
C MET A 741 -41.46 7.51 0.60
N GLY A 742 -41.93 6.35 1.08
CA GLY A 742 -42.95 5.55 0.41
C GLY A 742 -44.25 6.34 0.22
N ALA A 743 -44.82 6.30 -1.00
CA ALA A 743 -46.00 7.09 -1.34
C ALA A 743 -47.21 6.79 -0.44
N GLU A 744 -47.33 5.54 0.04
CA GLU A 744 -48.35 5.06 0.95
C GLU A 744 -48.34 5.72 2.34
N GLN A 745 -47.29 6.45 2.69
CA GLN A 745 -47.14 7.10 4.00
C GLN A 745 -47.76 8.50 4.05
N PHE A 746 -48.23 9.01 2.90
CA PHE A 746 -48.73 10.37 2.76
C PHE A 746 -50.16 10.37 2.22
N ALA A 747 -50.95 11.37 2.66
CA ALA A 747 -52.34 11.51 2.22
C ALA A 747 -52.44 11.96 0.76
N ASP A 748 -51.52 12.81 0.31
CA ASP A 748 -51.45 13.36 -1.04
C ASP A 748 -50.00 13.78 -1.40
N SER A 749 -49.79 14.23 -2.64
CA SER A 749 -48.47 14.62 -3.14
C SER A 749 -47.94 15.93 -2.52
N ALA A 750 -48.80 16.79 -1.98
CA ALA A 750 -48.39 18.01 -1.29
C ALA A 750 -47.83 17.70 0.11
N ALA A 751 -48.50 16.82 0.86
CA ALA A 751 -48.02 16.29 2.13
C ALA A 751 -46.71 15.52 1.95
N ARG A 752 -46.59 14.72 0.88
CA ARG A 752 -45.35 14.03 0.53
C ARG A 752 -44.22 14.99 0.19
N SER A 753 -44.49 16.09 -0.52
CA SER A 753 -43.50 17.12 -0.86
C SER A 753 -42.90 17.80 0.39
N LEU A 754 -43.77 18.16 1.34
CA LEU A 754 -43.35 18.71 2.64
C LEU A 754 -42.54 17.70 3.46
N GLY A 755 -43.03 16.46 3.55
CA GLY A 755 -42.33 15.37 4.23
C GLY A 755 -40.96 15.08 3.64
N PHE A 756 -40.88 14.99 2.31
CA PHE A 756 -39.63 14.82 1.57
C PHE A 756 -38.62 15.91 1.87
N THR A 757 -39.03 17.18 1.83
CA THR A 757 -38.12 18.30 2.11
C THR A 757 -37.53 18.23 3.53
N GLN A 758 -38.32 17.79 4.51
CA GLN A 758 -37.85 17.63 5.89
C GLN A 758 -36.92 16.43 6.03
N GLU A 759 -37.32 15.26 5.52
CA GLU A 759 -36.56 14.02 5.61
C GLU A 759 -35.23 14.12 4.85
N ALA A 760 -35.26 14.65 3.63
CA ALA A 760 -34.07 14.83 2.81
C ALA A 760 -33.03 15.73 3.49
N ARG A 761 -33.45 16.78 4.22
CA ARG A 761 -32.51 17.62 4.99
C ARG A 761 -31.83 16.86 6.12
N GLN A 762 -32.57 16.02 6.84
CA GLN A 762 -31.97 15.17 7.89
C GLN A 762 -31.02 14.13 7.31
N PHE A 763 -31.39 13.53 6.18
CA PHE A 763 -30.53 12.56 5.51
C PHE A 763 -29.28 13.23 4.91
N LEU A 764 -29.39 14.46 4.40
CA LEU A 764 -28.23 15.25 3.95
C LEU A 764 -27.23 15.52 5.08
N GLU A 765 -27.69 15.80 6.30
CA GLU A 765 -26.81 15.93 7.47
C GLU A 765 -26.05 14.62 7.78
N PHE A 766 -26.69 13.47 7.58
CA PHE A 766 -26.06 12.16 7.67
C PHE A 766 -25.05 11.90 6.54
N LEU A 767 -25.39 12.24 5.30
CA LEU A 767 -24.55 12.00 4.12
C LEU A 767 -23.30 12.89 4.07
N ALA A 768 -23.40 14.14 4.52
CA ALA A 768 -22.34 15.14 4.40
C ALA A 768 -20.95 14.69 4.92
N PRO A 769 -20.80 14.06 6.10
CA PRO A 769 -19.51 13.52 6.51
C PRO A 769 -19.08 12.30 5.67
N VAL A 770 -20.01 11.45 5.26
CA VAL A 770 -19.77 10.18 4.53
C VAL A 770 -19.32 10.42 3.09
N ALA A 771 -19.87 11.42 2.41
CA ALA A 771 -19.58 11.77 1.02
C ALA A 771 -18.16 12.33 0.80
N ARG A 772 -17.53 12.86 1.84
CA ARG A 772 -16.18 13.42 1.76
C ARG A 772 -15.11 12.32 1.83
N PRO A 773 -13.93 12.49 1.22
CA PRO A 773 -12.79 11.60 1.43
C PRO A 773 -12.26 11.66 2.87
#